data_AF-A0A970QAV4-F1
#
_entry.id   AF-A0A970QAV4-F1
#
_cell.length_a   1.000
_cell.length_b   1.000
_cell.length_c   1.000
_cell.angle_alpha   90.00
_cell.angle_beta   90.00
_cell.angle_gamma   90.00
#
_symmetry.space_group_name_H-M   'P 1'
#
loop_
_entity.id
_entity.type
_entity.pdbx_description
1 polymer ?
#
loop_
_entity_poly.entity_id
_entity_poly.type
_entity_poly.pdbx_seq_one_letter_code
_entity_poly.pdbx_strand_id
1 'polypeptide(L)'
;MCFAKDLDLSNAAVSSVKSSNPSAVEIASRVLIEETEKRTGISWQVVAPGTEATPLIQLKVSGSGAAESYSITTESDTVVLCGADKRGLLFAVGHFLRTMNWEPGVVTFPITNTGVLSPVSPIRGHQLGYRFRANSYDTWDDAQYEQYIRELMLFGCNSIENIPMEDDRESPHMPLDRRAMNRRMSEICQQYGLEYWVWTPAVFDLSEKEKRAAHIAEHIQLYKDCPELTGVFFPGGDPGANPPELVLPFLTDLSKPLLKSHPKAKIWLSLQWFDEKQCKDIYAWIERERPAWFGGLVSGPSSPSAEESRPILSDVYPIRDYPDITHTVRCQFPVPWWDPAFAMTLGRECINPRPVFYTLVHNYYAPYTTGFITYSDGIHDDVNKTIWSALGWDPTVTPRDTLIDYARFFFSSKHAEAIADGILAQEKNWEGPLAENGSVDATFALWRQLEDALPELADNWRWQMLLVRAYYDCYTRKRLLYETGLEEKVNTLLLSAKDTGAVAAIDASMAVLERAVSENIAPEMQERIIALYDALFHSIGLKSSVDKYQASGYERGCSLDFLDSPLNNRWFLEDEFQAIRVLPDESARLAALQKLATWENPGPGSFYDDVGDPGKSPHVKRLENLNLEPINVLDNCPGFSWWDTGFSRKRLSWQHTLNFPMTMVYTGLDPEAEYVLRMTGTGFANIQADGYALTPSIATENLEEIKEYPIPKLLTADQALTVNWVPEEQSELNWRKHSTVAEVWLIKR
;
A
#
# COMPACT_ATOMS: atom_id res chain seq x y z
N MET A 1 -43.72 -8.08 -13.07
CA MET A 1 -42.63 -7.17 -12.64
C MET A 1 -42.31 -6.30 -13.84
N CYS A 2 -42.71 -5.02 -13.83
CA CYS A 2 -42.22 -4.08 -14.84
C CYS A 2 -40.75 -3.84 -14.52
N PHE A 3 -39.84 -4.27 -15.38
CA PHE A 3 -38.45 -3.82 -15.30
C PHE A 3 -38.46 -2.30 -15.41
N ALA A 4 -37.92 -1.62 -14.41
CA ALA A 4 -37.68 -0.19 -14.47
C ALA A 4 -36.88 0.09 -15.75
N LYS A 5 -37.41 0.96 -16.62
CA LYS A 5 -36.78 1.27 -17.91
C LYS A 5 -35.70 2.32 -17.67
N ASP A 6 -34.48 2.08 -18.13
CA ASP A 6 -33.42 3.09 -18.17
C ASP A 6 -33.85 4.30 -19.01
N LEU A 7 -33.40 5.50 -18.62
CA LEU A 7 -33.59 6.71 -19.42
C LEU A 7 -32.50 6.80 -20.48
N ASP A 8 -32.88 6.98 -21.74
CA ASP A 8 -31.93 7.27 -22.82
C ASP A 8 -31.59 8.77 -22.79
N LEU A 9 -30.31 9.08 -22.58
CA LEU A 9 -29.77 10.43 -22.47
C LEU A 9 -28.79 10.74 -23.61
N SER A 10 -28.71 9.88 -24.63
CA SER A 10 -27.73 10.01 -25.72
C SER A 10 -27.85 11.36 -26.44
N ASN A 11 -29.07 11.92 -26.50
CA ASN A 11 -29.35 13.23 -27.10
C ASN A 11 -29.75 14.30 -26.07
N ALA A 12 -29.32 14.16 -24.81
CA ALA A 12 -29.72 15.07 -23.75
C ALA A 12 -29.16 16.49 -23.96
N ALA A 13 -29.91 17.48 -23.49
CA ALA A 13 -29.38 18.81 -23.22
C ALA A 13 -28.98 18.92 -21.75
N VAL A 14 -28.00 19.77 -21.44
CA VAL A 14 -27.64 20.12 -20.06
C VAL A 14 -28.20 21.51 -19.76
N SER A 15 -28.95 21.66 -18.68
CA SER A 15 -29.44 22.97 -18.24
C SER A 15 -29.13 23.20 -16.78
N SER A 16 -28.96 24.47 -16.42
CA SER A 16 -28.85 24.90 -15.03
C SER A 16 -30.17 25.48 -14.56
N VAL A 17 -30.54 25.27 -13.30
CA VAL A 17 -31.54 26.11 -12.66
C VAL A 17 -30.90 27.46 -12.34
N LYS A 18 -31.66 28.55 -12.43
CA LYS A 18 -31.22 29.86 -11.96
C LYS A 18 -30.72 29.73 -10.51
N SER A 19 -29.40 29.74 -10.35
CA SER A 19 -28.70 29.41 -9.10
C SER A 19 -28.16 30.67 -8.46
N SER A 20 -28.10 30.69 -7.12
CA SER A 20 -27.38 31.71 -6.36
C SER A 20 -25.86 31.59 -6.49
N ASN A 21 -25.36 30.48 -7.04
CA ASN A 21 -23.94 30.23 -7.28
C ASN A 21 -23.68 29.81 -8.75
N PRO A 22 -23.57 30.77 -9.68
CA PRO A 22 -23.43 30.47 -11.12
C PRO A 22 -22.15 29.71 -11.48
N SER A 23 -21.02 30.01 -10.82
CA SER A 23 -19.74 29.36 -11.10
C SER A 23 -19.73 27.88 -10.72
N ALA A 24 -20.43 27.50 -9.65
CA ALA A 24 -20.56 26.10 -9.26
C ALA A 24 -21.23 25.27 -10.36
N VAL A 25 -22.30 25.79 -10.95
CA VAL A 25 -23.05 25.07 -11.99
C VAL A 25 -22.32 25.06 -13.32
N GLU A 26 -21.61 26.14 -13.66
CA GLU A 26 -20.75 26.20 -14.85
C GLU A 26 -19.64 25.13 -14.81
N ILE A 27 -18.93 25.02 -13.68
CA ILE A 27 -17.89 24.02 -13.49
C ILE A 27 -18.47 22.60 -13.54
N ALA A 28 -19.59 22.36 -12.85
CA ALA A 28 -20.24 21.06 -12.87
C ALA A 28 -20.74 20.66 -14.27
N SER A 29 -21.27 21.62 -15.05
CA SER A 29 -21.67 21.40 -16.44
C SER A 29 -20.48 21.01 -17.30
N ARG A 30 -19.37 21.74 -17.18
CA ARG A 30 -18.14 21.46 -17.92
C ARG A 30 -17.61 20.06 -17.61
N VAL A 31 -17.48 19.72 -16.32
CA VAL A 31 -16.98 18.40 -15.90
C VAL A 31 -17.89 17.28 -16.41
N LEU A 32 -19.22 17.43 -16.27
CA LEU A 32 -20.19 16.45 -16.77
C LEU A 32 -20.02 16.22 -18.28
N ILE A 33 -19.91 17.29 -19.06
CA ILE A 33 -19.81 17.22 -20.53
C ILE A 33 -18.46 16.61 -20.94
N GLU A 34 -17.35 17.12 -20.41
CA GLU A 34 -16.00 16.64 -20.76
C GLU A 34 -15.82 15.14 -20.42
N GLU A 35 -16.28 14.71 -19.25
CA GLU A 35 -16.18 13.30 -18.85
C GLU A 35 -17.15 12.40 -19.64
N THR A 36 -18.33 12.89 -20.01
CA THR A 36 -19.24 12.13 -20.89
C THR A 36 -18.64 11.98 -22.29
N GLU A 37 -18.13 13.07 -22.86
CA GLU A 37 -17.54 13.09 -24.19
C GLU A 37 -16.31 12.19 -24.28
N LYS A 38 -15.43 12.20 -23.25
CA LYS A 38 -14.24 11.35 -23.17
C LYS A 38 -14.54 9.85 -23.32
N ARG A 39 -15.72 9.40 -22.89
CA ARG A 39 -16.10 7.96 -22.87
C ARG A 39 -17.02 7.56 -24.01
N THR A 40 -17.83 8.50 -24.48
CA THR A 40 -18.94 8.19 -25.41
C THR A 40 -18.80 8.89 -26.75
N GLY A 41 -17.97 9.91 -26.86
CA GLY A 41 -17.94 10.83 -28.01
C GLY A 41 -19.16 11.74 -28.11
N ILE A 42 -20.09 11.72 -27.14
CA ILE A 42 -21.25 12.62 -27.10
C ILE A 42 -20.87 13.91 -26.37
N SER A 43 -21.06 15.04 -27.04
CA SER A 43 -20.92 16.37 -26.46
C SER A 43 -22.29 17.03 -26.31
N TRP A 44 -22.87 16.98 -25.10
CA TRP A 44 -24.17 17.56 -24.83
C TRP A 44 -24.14 19.09 -24.87
N GLN A 45 -25.21 19.68 -25.38
CA GLN A 45 -25.34 21.13 -25.49
C GLN A 45 -25.88 21.75 -24.19
N VAL A 46 -25.27 22.84 -23.75
CA VAL A 46 -25.79 23.63 -22.62
C VAL A 46 -26.92 24.54 -23.10
N VAL A 47 -28.11 24.40 -22.54
CA VAL A 47 -29.29 25.21 -22.87
C VAL A 47 -29.70 26.13 -21.72
N ALA A 48 -30.34 27.25 -22.07
CA ALA A 48 -30.75 28.26 -21.09
C ALA A 48 -31.74 27.68 -20.05
N PRO A 49 -31.71 28.16 -18.79
CA PRO A 49 -32.67 27.75 -17.76
C PRO A 49 -34.12 27.89 -18.24
N GLY A 50 -34.92 26.82 -18.10
CA GLY A 50 -36.33 26.80 -18.50
C GLY A 50 -36.59 26.52 -19.98
N THR A 51 -35.55 26.17 -20.76
CA THR A 51 -35.72 25.67 -22.13
C THR A 51 -36.40 24.29 -22.08
N GLU A 52 -37.47 24.11 -22.85
CA GLU A 52 -38.09 22.79 -23.06
C GLU A 52 -37.19 21.96 -23.97
N ALA A 53 -36.44 21.03 -23.39
CA ALA A 53 -35.63 20.04 -24.08
C ALA A 53 -35.91 18.65 -23.49
N THR A 54 -35.81 17.61 -24.30
CA THR A 54 -36.11 16.23 -23.90
C THR A 54 -35.27 15.28 -24.76
N PRO A 55 -34.41 14.42 -24.17
CA PRO A 55 -34.12 14.27 -22.74
C PRO A 55 -33.32 15.47 -22.15
N LEU A 56 -33.35 15.64 -20.83
CA LEU A 56 -32.72 16.77 -20.15
C LEU A 56 -31.94 16.34 -18.90
N ILE A 57 -30.75 16.91 -18.69
CA ILE A 57 -30.02 16.84 -17.42
C ILE A 57 -30.01 18.23 -16.79
N GLN A 58 -30.58 18.34 -15.60
CA GLN A 58 -30.77 19.59 -14.90
C GLN A 58 -29.86 19.68 -13.68
N LEU A 59 -28.98 20.67 -13.65
CA LEU A 59 -28.04 20.91 -12.55
C LEU A 59 -28.55 22.00 -11.62
N LYS A 60 -28.49 21.75 -10.31
CA LYS A 60 -29.01 22.66 -9.29
C LYS A 60 -28.14 22.68 -8.04
N VAL A 61 -27.96 23.87 -7.46
CA VAL A 61 -27.52 24.03 -6.07
C VAL A 61 -28.71 24.52 -5.26
N SER A 62 -29.13 23.78 -4.24
CA SER A 62 -30.29 24.13 -3.42
C SER A 62 -29.97 25.18 -2.35
N GLY A 63 -28.75 25.16 -1.79
CA GLY A 63 -28.40 25.91 -0.59
C GLY A 63 -29.05 25.36 0.68
N SER A 64 -29.63 24.15 0.63
CA SER A 64 -30.32 23.50 1.74
C SER A 64 -29.94 22.02 1.82
N GLY A 65 -29.77 21.51 3.04
CA GLY A 65 -29.32 20.14 3.30
C GLY A 65 -28.08 20.11 4.21
N ALA A 66 -27.58 18.91 4.49
CA ALA A 66 -26.27 18.75 5.12
C ALA A 66 -25.16 19.20 4.14
N ALA A 67 -24.02 19.66 4.67
CA ALA A 67 -22.88 20.02 3.83
C ALA A 67 -22.50 18.84 2.92
N GLU A 68 -22.14 19.13 1.67
CA GLU A 68 -21.73 18.17 0.65
C GLU A 68 -22.80 17.15 0.21
N SER A 69 -23.98 17.14 0.84
CA SER A 69 -25.06 16.25 0.46
C SER A 69 -25.61 16.57 -0.93
N TYR A 70 -26.20 15.57 -1.58
CA TYR A 70 -26.86 15.75 -2.87
C TYR A 70 -28.04 14.81 -3.06
N SER A 71 -28.81 15.10 -4.10
CA SER A 71 -29.91 14.26 -4.55
C SER A 71 -29.89 14.11 -6.06
N ILE A 72 -30.26 12.92 -6.52
CA ILE A 72 -30.48 12.60 -7.93
C ILE A 72 -31.90 12.11 -8.05
N THR A 73 -32.68 12.70 -8.95
CA THR A 73 -34.08 12.33 -9.18
C THR A 73 -34.36 12.27 -10.66
N THR A 74 -35.37 11.49 -11.04
CA THR A 74 -35.83 11.37 -12.42
C THR A 74 -37.31 11.73 -12.52
N GLU A 75 -37.66 12.61 -13.44
CA GLU A 75 -39.05 12.96 -13.77
C GLU A 75 -39.24 12.93 -15.29
N SER A 76 -40.09 12.02 -15.77
CA SER A 76 -40.22 11.73 -17.21
C SER A 76 -38.84 11.44 -17.83
N ASP A 77 -38.41 12.19 -18.84
CA ASP A 77 -37.10 12.06 -19.49
C ASP A 77 -36.07 13.09 -18.97
N THR A 78 -36.23 13.55 -17.72
CA THR A 78 -35.31 14.51 -17.07
C THR A 78 -34.60 13.87 -15.88
N VAL A 79 -33.28 14.02 -15.82
CA VAL A 79 -32.47 13.71 -14.64
C VAL A 79 -32.10 15.01 -13.94
N VAL A 80 -32.42 15.16 -12.65
CA VAL A 80 -32.07 16.33 -11.85
C VAL A 80 -30.94 15.97 -10.89
N LEU A 81 -29.79 16.62 -11.05
CA LEU A 81 -28.65 16.54 -10.13
C LEU A 81 -28.66 17.79 -9.24
N CYS A 82 -28.94 17.61 -7.95
CA CYS A 82 -29.10 18.70 -7.01
C CYS A 82 -28.17 18.56 -5.81
N GLY A 83 -27.18 19.44 -5.69
CA GLY A 83 -26.30 19.54 -4.52
C GLY A 83 -26.80 20.52 -3.47
N ALA A 84 -26.52 20.25 -2.20
CA ALA A 84 -26.74 21.20 -1.11
C ALA A 84 -25.83 22.45 -1.25
N ASP A 85 -24.62 22.23 -1.72
CA ASP A 85 -23.61 23.25 -2.00
C ASP A 85 -22.85 22.94 -3.32
N LYS A 86 -21.79 23.70 -3.59
CA LYS A 86 -20.94 23.52 -4.78
C LYS A 86 -20.33 22.11 -4.85
N ARG A 87 -19.81 21.59 -3.73
CA ARG A 87 -19.19 20.26 -3.70
C ARG A 87 -20.24 19.17 -3.85
N GLY A 88 -21.38 19.30 -3.16
CA GLY A 88 -22.52 18.38 -3.32
C GLY A 88 -22.97 18.24 -4.77
N LEU A 89 -23.01 19.33 -5.55
CA LEU A 89 -23.37 19.24 -6.96
C LEU A 89 -22.32 18.47 -7.78
N LEU A 90 -21.04 18.68 -7.51
CA LEU A 90 -19.96 17.93 -8.18
C LEU A 90 -19.98 16.45 -7.80
N PHE A 91 -20.30 16.12 -6.55
CA PHE A 91 -20.49 14.72 -6.12
C PHE A 91 -21.71 14.07 -6.77
N ALA A 92 -22.79 14.82 -7.00
CA ALA A 92 -23.94 14.34 -7.79
C ALA A 92 -23.55 14.03 -9.24
N VAL A 93 -22.73 14.88 -9.86
CA VAL A 93 -22.15 14.63 -11.19
C VAL A 93 -21.27 13.37 -11.18
N GLY A 94 -20.41 13.22 -10.17
CA GLY A 94 -19.59 12.03 -9.99
C GLY A 94 -20.42 10.75 -9.89
N HIS A 95 -21.44 10.74 -9.03
CA HIS A 95 -22.34 9.59 -8.88
C HIS A 95 -23.05 9.26 -10.18
N PHE A 96 -23.58 10.26 -10.88
CA PHE A 96 -24.20 10.08 -12.19
C PHE A 96 -23.23 9.41 -13.18
N LEU A 97 -22.00 9.93 -13.30
CA LEU A 97 -21.00 9.41 -14.25
C LEU A 97 -20.55 7.98 -13.93
N ARG A 98 -20.43 7.62 -12.64
CA ARG A 98 -20.04 6.25 -12.23
C ARG A 98 -21.14 5.22 -12.41
N THR A 99 -22.40 5.66 -12.41
CA THR A 99 -23.58 4.79 -12.37
C THR A 99 -24.45 4.85 -13.64
N MET A 100 -24.11 5.71 -14.61
CA MET A 100 -24.69 5.67 -15.96
C MET A 100 -24.13 4.50 -16.76
N ASN A 101 -24.94 3.91 -17.63
CA ASN A 101 -24.47 2.98 -18.65
C ASN A 101 -24.05 3.74 -19.89
N TRP A 102 -22.97 3.31 -20.53
CA TRP A 102 -22.44 4.01 -21.69
C TRP A 102 -21.71 3.08 -22.68
N GLU A 103 -21.82 3.44 -23.95
CA GLU A 103 -21.05 2.92 -25.08
C GLU A 103 -20.73 4.11 -26.01
N PRO A 104 -19.83 3.96 -27.00
CA PRO A 104 -19.66 5.00 -28.02
C PRO A 104 -21.00 5.40 -28.66
N GLY A 105 -21.40 6.66 -28.52
CA GLY A 105 -22.66 7.21 -29.03
C GLY A 105 -23.91 6.88 -28.21
N VAL A 106 -23.79 6.23 -27.04
CA VAL A 106 -24.94 5.84 -26.22
C VAL A 106 -24.71 6.19 -24.75
N VAL A 107 -25.70 6.84 -24.13
CA VAL A 107 -25.76 7.03 -22.68
C VAL A 107 -27.15 6.67 -22.19
N THR A 108 -27.23 5.77 -21.20
CA THR A 108 -28.47 5.52 -20.46
C THR A 108 -28.28 5.64 -18.96
N PHE A 109 -29.32 6.04 -18.24
CA PHE A 109 -29.28 6.18 -16.78
C PHE A 109 -30.33 5.26 -16.13
N PRO A 110 -29.91 4.28 -15.32
CA PRO A 110 -30.83 3.46 -14.55
C PRO A 110 -31.58 4.30 -13.51
N ILE A 111 -32.91 4.34 -13.60
CA ILE A 111 -33.73 5.11 -12.65
C ILE A 111 -33.62 4.61 -11.20
N THR A 112 -33.07 3.40 -11.00
CA THR A 112 -32.76 2.87 -9.66
C THR A 112 -31.57 3.56 -9.00
N ASN A 113 -30.75 4.30 -9.75
CA ASN A 113 -29.56 4.98 -9.24
C ASN A 113 -29.87 6.41 -8.73
N THR A 114 -31.15 6.71 -8.51
CA THR A 114 -31.64 7.94 -7.86
C THR A 114 -31.61 7.81 -6.34
N GLY A 115 -31.47 8.93 -5.62
CA GLY A 115 -31.49 8.93 -4.17
C GLY A 115 -31.10 10.27 -3.57
N VAL A 116 -31.04 10.31 -2.24
CA VAL A 116 -30.46 11.42 -1.46
C VAL A 116 -29.28 10.85 -0.69
N LEU A 117 -28.10 11.39 -0.91
CA LEU A 117 -26.84 10.88 -0.38
C LEU A 117 -26.12 11.97 0.42
N SER A 118 -25.42 11.57 1.47
CA SER A 118 -24.61 12.45 2.32
C SER A 118 -23.39 11.68 2.80
N PRO A 119 -22.21 12.30 2.87
CA PRO A 119 -21.03 11.59 3.33
C PRO A 119 -21.08 11.37 4.85
N VAL A 120 -20.52 10.26 5.33
CA VAL A 120 -20.37 10.00 6.77
C VAL A 120 -19.14 10.69 7.37
N SER A 121 -18.05 10.78 6.62
CA SER A 121 -16.78 11.35 7.09
C SER A 121 -16.61 12.77 6.53
N PRO A 122 -16.43 13.81 7.37
CA PRO A 122 -16.23 15.17 6.88
C PRO A 122 -14.86 15.41 6.21
N ILE A 123 -13.83 14.60 6.50
CA ILE A 123 -12.52 14.66 5.84
C ILE A 123 -12.30 13.38 5.02
N ARG A 124 -12.14 13.51 3.71
CA ARG A 124 -11.94 12.40 2.78
C ARG A 124 -10.90 12.82 1.75
N GLY A 125 -9.64 12.46 1.98
CA GLY A 125 -8.56 12.92 1.12
C GLY A 125 -7.45 11.92 0.87
N HIS A 126 -6.54 12.33 0.00
CA HIS A 126 -5.36 11.57 -0.37
C HIS A 126 -4.15 12.51 -0.49
N GLN A 127 -2.99 12.02 -0.07
CA GLN A 127 -1.73 12.73 -0.25
C GLN A 127 -1.21 12.53 -1.68
N LEU A 128 -0.86 13.62 -2.36
CA LEU A 128 -0.32 13.69 -3.72
C LEU A 128 0.99 14.49 -3.71
N GLY A 129 2.00 13.99 -3.00
CA GLY A 129 3.26 14.72 -2.80
C GLY A 129 4.05 14.93 -4.10
N TYR A 130 4.19 16.18 -4.55
CA TYR A 130 5.02 16.54 -5.71
C TYR A 130 6.51 16.57 -5.35
N ARG A 131 7.12 15.38 -5.28
CA ARG A 131 8.50 15.19 -4.81
C ARG A 131 9.18 14.02 -5.52
N PHE A 132 10.52 14.04 -5.58
CA PHE A 132 11.29 13.01 -6.29
C PHE A 132 11.15 11.59 -5.71
N ARG A 133 10.76 11.47 -4.43
CA ARG A 133 10.47 10.17 -3.78
C ARG A 133 9.23 9.49 -4.33
N ALA A 134 8.27 10.25 -4.87
CA ALA A 134 7.08 9.65 -5.46
C ALA A 134 7.44 8.85 -6.71
N ASN A 135 6.75 7.75 -6.97
CA ASN A 135 7.04 6.93 -8.14
C ASN A 135 6.48 7.49 -9.46
N SER A 136 5.57 8.49 -9.40
CA SER A 136 4.96 9.09 -10.59
C SER A 136 4.68 10.60 -10.49
N TYR A 137 4.25 11.09 -9.33
CA TYR A 137 3.68 12.44 -9.18
C TYR A 137 4.59 13.59 -9.64
N ASP A 138 5.90 13.45 -9.46
CA ASP A 138 6.89 14.44 -9.87
C ASP A 138 7.05 14.57 -11.39
N THR A 139 6.49 13.65 -12.17
CA THR A 139 6.50 13.72 -13.64
C THR A 139 5.31 14.47 -14.21
N TRP A 140 4.31 14.76 -13.39
CA TRP A 140 3.02 15.28 -13.84
C TRP A 140 3.05 16.79 -14.04
N ASP A 141 2.46 17.22 -15.15
CA ASP A 141 2.20 18.63 -15.40
C ASP A 141 0.88 19.09 -14.75
N ASP A 142 0.53 20.35 -14.98
CA ASP A 142 -0.72 20.94 -14.50
C ASP A 142 -1.97 20.16 -14.98
N ALA A 143 -2.02 19.81 -16.26
CA ALA A 143 -3.20 19.15 -16.83
C ALA A 143 -3.41 17.76 -16.23
N GLN A 144 -2.32 17.01 -16.02
CA GLN A 144 -2.38 15.70 -15.40
C GLN A 144 -2.82 15.78 -13.93
N TYR A 145 -2.33 16.76 -13.16
CA TYR A 145 -2.80 16.99 -11.79
C TYR A 145 -4.27 17.42 -11.74
N GLU A 146 -4.70 18.31 -12.62
CA GLU A 146 -6.08 18.76 -12.70
C GLU A 146 -7.03 17.60 -12.99
N GLN A 147 -6.70 16.78 -14.00
CA GLN A 147 -7.49 15.60 -14.36
C GLN A 147 -7.54 14.59 -13.21
N TYR A 148 -6.41 14.30 -12.55
CA TYR A 148 -6.38 13.32 -11.47
C TYR A 148 -7.15 13.78 -10.22
N ILE A 149 -6.99 15.04 -9.82
CA ILE A 149 -7.73 15.62 -8.68
C ILE A 149 -9.24 15.68 -8.99
N ARG A 150 -9.62 16.02 -10.23
CA ARG A 150 -11.01 15.97 -10.69
C ARG A 150 -11.57 14.55 -10.57
N GLU A 151 -10.85 13.53 -11.02
CA GLU A 151 -11.28 12.14 -10.92
C GLU A 151 -11.45 11.70 -9.47
N LEU A 152 -10.50 12.00 -8.57
CA LEU A 152 -10.64 11.73 -7.13
C LEU A 152 -11.89 12.41 -6.55
N MET A 153 -12.11 13.68 -6.90
CA MET A 153 -13.30 14.43 -6.48
C MET A 153 -14.59 13.77 -6.96
N LEU A 154 -14.62 13.31 -8.22
CA LEU A 154 -15.79 12.61 -8.75
C LEU A 154 -16.10 11.38 -7.90
N PHE A 155 -15.09 10.64 -7.43
CA PHE A 155 -15.22 9.52 -6.50
C PHE A 155 -15.49 9.88 -5.03
N GLY A 156 -15.66 11.16 -4.71
CA GLY A 156 -16.13 11.60 -3.39
C GLY A 156 -15.07 12.19 -2.47
N CYS A 157 -13.82 12.30 -2.93
CA CYS A 157 -12.74 13.00 -2.24
C CYS A 157 -13.06 14.50 -2.08
N ASN A 158 -12.78 15.07 -0.91
CA ASN A 158 -12.93 16.50 -0.63
C ASN A 158 -11.64 17.21 -0.20
N SER A 159 -10.53 16.49 0.00
CA SER A 159 -9.26 17.06 0.45
C SER A 159 -8.06 16.49 -0.31
N ILE A 160 -7.12 17.35 -0.70
CA ILE A 160 -5.83 16.96 -1.31
C ILE A 160 -4.71 17.44 -0.41
N GLU A 161 -3.78 16.55 -0.05
CA GLU A 161 -2.61 16.90 0.76
C GLU A 161 -1.33 16.83 -0.09
N ASN A 162 -0.50 17.86 -0.05
CA ASN A 162 0.78 17.89 -0.77
C ASN A 162 1.96 17.92 0.20
N ILE A 163 3.17 17.65 -0.29
CA ILE A 163 4.44 17.74 0.42
C ILE A 163 5.27 18.87 -0.23
N PRO A 164 5.12 20.13 0.22
CA PRO A 164 5.66 21.27 -0.50
C PRO A 164 7.18 21.51 -0.32
N MET A 165 7.79 21.02 0.77
CA MET A 165 9.15 21.44 1.19
C MET A 165 9.90 20.41 2.07
N GLU A 166 9.85 19.11 1.73
CA GLU A 166 10.54 18.05 2.52
C GLU A 166 12.08 18.08 2.40
N ASP A 167 12.61 18.29 1.20
CA ASP A 167 14.06 18.26 0.92
C ASP A 167 14.45 19.21 -0.22
N ASP A 168 15.71 19.15 -0.68
CA ASP A 168 16.25 19.95 -1.79
C ASP A 168 16.48 19.14 -3.09
N ARG A 169 16.06 17.87 -3.13
CA ARG A 169 16.35 16.97 -4.26
C ARG A 169 15.44 17.24 -5.45
N GLU A 170 15.99 17.70 -6.55
CA GLU A 170 15.24 17.89 -7.79
C GLU A 170 15.15 16.59 -8.58
N SER A 171 13.94 16.28 -9.05
CA SER A 171 13.73 15.18 -9.99
C SER A 171 14.07 15.64 -11.41
N PRO A 172 14.70 14.79 -12.24
CA PRO A 172 14.97 15.14 -13.65
C PRO A 172 13.68 15.27 -14.48
N HIS A 173 12.54 14.81 -13.96
CA HIS A 173 11.27 14.73 -14.71
C HIS A 173 10.28 15.86 -14.39
N MET A 174 10.60 16.74 -13.44
CA MET A 174 9.68 17.80 -13.00
C MET A 174 9.40 18.82 -14.12
N PRO A 175 8.15 18.92 -14.63
CA PRO A 175 7.82 19.90 -15.65
C PRO A 175 7.69 21.33 -15.08
N LEU A 176 7.40 21.44 -13.78
CA LEU A 176 7.32 22.71 -13.04
C LEU A 176 8.20 22.64 -11.79
N ASP A 177 8.73 23.79 -11.37
CA ASP A 177 9.35 23.86 -10.05
C ASP A 177 8.31 23.59 -8.94
N ARG A 178 8.78 23.14 -7.77
CA ARG A 178 7.89 22.77 -6.66
C ARG A 178 6.99 23.91 -6.22
N ARG A 179 7.48 25.14 -6.18
CA ARG A 179 6.68 26.29 -5.72
C ARG A 179 5.54 26.59 -6.68
N ALA A 180 5.80 26.52 -7.99
CA ALA A 180 4.79 26.67 -9.03
C ALA A 180 3.73 25.56 -8.92
N MET A 181 4.15 24.30 -8.74
CA MET A 181 3.20 23.19 -8.58
C MET A 181 2.39 23.29 -7.27
N ASN A 182 3.02 23.67 -6.16
CA ASN A 182 2.33 23.89 -4.88
C ASN A 182 1.20 24.92 -5.00
N ARG A 183 1.45 26.01 -5.73
CA ARG A 183 0.43 27.00 -6.05
C ARG A 183 -0.64 26.40 -6.96
N ARG A 184 -0.24 25.63 -7.98
CA ARG A 184 -1.18 25.12 -8.96
C ARG A 184 -2.15 24.10 -8.40
N MET A 185 -1.68 23.16 -7.57
CA MET A 185 -2.55 22.23 -6.85
C MET A 185 -3.55 22.96 -5.94
N SER A 186 -3.11 24.03 -5.28
CA SER A 186 -3.99 24.90 -4.48
C SER A 186 -5.06 25.62 -5.34
N GLU A 187 -4.71 26.11 -6.53
CA GLU A 187 -5.65 26.70 -7.49
C GLU A 187 -6.68 25.67 -7.99
N ILE A 188 -6.25 24.43 -8.29
CA ILE A 188 -7.15 23.33 -8.67
C ILE A 188 -8.13 23.02 -7.53
N CYS A 189 -7.64 22.95 -6.28
CA CYS A 189 -8.49 22.73 -5.12
C CYS A 189 -9.52 23.86 -4.96
N GLN A 190 -9.10 25.13 -5.06
CA GLN A 190 -10.02 26.27 -5.02
C GLN A 190 -11.09 26.18 -6.13
N GLN A 191 -10.66 25.81 -7.35
CA GLN A 191 -11.54 25.68 -8.50
C GLN A 191 -12.64 24.64 -8.26
N TYR A 192 -12.32 23.49 -7.67
CA TYR A 192 -13.30 22.46 -7.34
C TYR A 192 -13.98 22.66 -5.97
N GLY A 193 -13.49 23.60 -5.17
CA GLY A 193 -13.93 23.81 -3.80
C GLY A 193 -13.45 22.72 -2.85
N LEU A 194 -12.39 21.99 -3.20
CA LEU A 194 -11.72 21.01 -2.34
C LEU A 194 -10.85 21.72 -1.31
N GLU A 195 -10.60 21.04 -0.20
CA GLU A 195 -9.64 21.49 0.79
C GLU A 195 -8.22 21.20 0.34
N TYR A 196 -7.32 22.16 0.49
CA TYR A 196 -5.90 21.97 0.21
C TYR A 196 -5.12 21.86 1.51
N TRP A 197 -4.38 20.78 1.65
CA TRP A 197 -3.60 20.44 2.83
C TRP A 197 -2.12 20.35 2.47
N VAL A 198 -1.26 20.62 3.44
CA VAL A 198 0.20 20.46 3.28
C VAL A 198 0.80 19.73 4.46
N TRP A 199 1.67 18.76 4.17
CA TRP A 199 2.51 18.08 5.16
C TRP A 199 3.89 18.76 5.21
N THR A 200 4.28 19.25 6.38
CA THR A 200 5.42 20.17 6.53
C THR A 200 6.28 19.81 7.75
N PRO A 201 7.27 18.92 7.61
CA PRO A 201 8.16 18.53 8.71
C PRO A 201 9.21 19.61 9.00
N ALA A 202 9.73 19.62 10.23
CA ALA A 202 10.98 20.31 10.55
C ALA A 202 12.15 19.31 10.48
N VAL A 203 12.91 19.33 9.37
CA VAL A 203 14.07 18.45 9.11
C VAL A 203 15.37 18.91 9.79
N PHE A 204 15.28 19.82 10.75
CA PHE A 204 16.39 20.41 11.50
C PHE A 204 16.02 20.58 12.97
N ASP A 205 17.01 20.84 13.83
CA ASP A 205 16.78 21.11 15.26
C ASP A 205 16.15 22.50 15.44
N LEU A 206 14.93 22.54 15.98
CA LEU A 206 14.14 23.76 16.20
C LEU A 206 14.78 24.73 17.21
N SER A 207 15.78 24.30 17.99
CA SER A 207 16.56 25.20 18.85
C SER A 207 17.51 26.10 18.05
N GLU A 208 17.83 25.73 16.81
CA GLU A 208 18.63 26.53 15.88
C GLU A 208 17.81 27.73 15.36
N LYS A 209 17.94 28.87 16.05
CA LYS A 209 17.13 30.08 15.82
C LYS A 209 17.11 30.56 14.37
N GLU A 210 18.24 30.49 13.67
CA GLU A 210 18.35 30.94 12.27
C GLU A 210 17.58 30.02 11.32
N LYS A 211 17.75 28.70 11.44
CA LYS A 211 16.99 27.71 10.64
C LYS A 211 15.49 27.78 10.94
N ARG A 212 15.12 27.89 12.22
CA ARG A 212 13.73 28.08 12.63
C ARG A 212 13.12 29.33 12.00
N ALA A 213 13.84 30.46 12.04
CA ALA A 213 13.36 31.71 11.45
C ALA A 213 13.23 31.62 9.93
N ALA A 214 14.18 30.97 9.25
CA ALA A 214 14.13 30.74 7.80
C ALA A 214 12.93 29.87 7.41
N HIS A 215 12.68 28.78 8.14
CA HIS A 215 11.55 27.89 7.85
C HIS A 215 10.20 28.55 8.15
N ILE A 216 10.09 29.39 9.19
CA ILE A 216 8.88 30.23 9.38
C ILE A 216 8.66 31.15 8.18
N ALA A 217 9.73 31.75 7.62
CA ALA A 217 9.62 32.60 6.44
C ALA A 217 9.17 31.82 5.20
N GLU A 218 9.63 30.59 5.03
CA GLU A 218 9.20 29.66 3.98
C GLU A 218 7.70 29.34 4.08
N HIS A 219 7.23 28.97 5.27
CA HIS A 219 5.80 28.80 5.55
C HIS A 219 4.99 30.06 5.21
N ILE A 220 5.44 31.24 5.64
CA ILE A 220 4.78 32.52 5.32
C ILE A 220 4.68 32.72 3.80
N GLN A 221 5.72 32.34 3.05
CA GLN A 221 5.71 32.46 1.60
C GLN A 221 4.73 31.48 0.95
N LEU A 222 4.76 30.20 1.37
CA LEU A 222 3.80 29.18 0.94
C LEU A 222 2.35 29.63 1.16
N TYR A 223 2.04 30.15 2.35
CA TYR A 223 0.68 30.61 2.70
C TYR A 223 0.19 31.76 1.81
N LYS A 224 1.10 32.60 1.31
CA LYS A 224 0.75 33.68 0.38
C LYS A 224 0.58 33.19 -1.06
N ASP A 225 1.36 32.19 -1.45
CA ASP A 225 1.34 31.66 -2.81
C ASP A 225 0.13 30.77 -3.08
N CYS A 226 -0.33 30.02 -2.06
CA CYS A 226 -1.47 29.12 -2.15
C CYS A 226 -2.79 29.87 -1.93
N PRO A 227 -3.68 30.01 -2.93
CA PRO A 227 -4.97 30.68 -2.77
C PRO A 227 -6.01 29.89 -1.95
N GLU A 228 -5.90 28.56 -1.88
CA GLU A 228 -6.62 27.70 -0.96
C GLU A 228 -5.61 27.00 -0.04
N LEU A 229 -5.81 27.06 1.26
CA LEU A 229 -5.05 26.30 2.24
C LEU A 229 -5.90 26.12 3.49
N THR A 230 -6.32 24.89 3.73
CA THR A 230 -7.25 24.52 4.80
C THR A 230 -6.54 23.86 5.98
N GLY A 231 -5.49 23.07 5.72
CA GLY A 231 -4.79 22.33 6.76
C GLY A 231 -3.27 22.32 6.60
N VAL A 232 -2.56 22.50 7.71
CA VAL A 232 -1.11 22.31 7.81
C VAL A 232 -0.86 21.15 8.76
N PHE A 233 -0.43 20.01 8.23
CA PHE A 233 -0.06 18.83 8.99
C PHE A 233 1.44 18.87 9.29
N PHE A 234 1.78 18.98 10.58
CA PHE A 234 3.14 18.83 11.09
C PHE A 234 3.34 17.41 11.64
N PRO A 235 4.24 16.60 11.07
CA PRO A 235 4.60 15.31 11.65
C PRO A 235 5.50 15.48 12.88
N GLY A 236 5.29 14.65 13.91
CA GLY A 236 6.18 14.62 15.08
C GLY A 236 7.61 14.14 14.75
N GLY A 237 7.73 13.25 13.76
CA GLY A 237 8.98 12.68 13.28
C GLY A 237 8.85 12.06 11.88
N ASP A 238 9.93 11.44 11.39
CA ASP A 238 10.04 10.82 10.04
C ASP A 238 9.59 11.71 8.86
N PRO A 239 10.36 12.76 8.50
CA PRO A 239 11.63 13.19 9.08
C PRO A 239 11.44 14.21 10.21
N GLY A 240 12.51 14.39 11.00
CA GLY A 240 12.51 15.21 12.21
C GLY A 240 12.49 14.35 13.48
N ALA A 241 12.88 14.96 14.59
CA ALA A 241 12.90 14.33 15.92
C ALA A 241 12.93 15.42 17.01
N ASN A 242 12.14 16.47 16.82
CA ASN A 242 12.13 17.62 17.72
C ASN A 242 11.20 17.35 18.90
N PRO A 243 11.62 17.60 20.15
CA PRO A 243 10.80 17.29 21.30
C PRO A 243 9.61 18.27 21.45
N PRO A 244 8.53 17.89 22.14
CA PRO A 244 7.30 18.68 22.22
C PRO A 244 7.49 20.13 22.70
N GLU A 245 8.44 20.37 23.62
CA GLU A 245 8.76 21.70 24.14
C GLU A 245 9.30 22.68 23.09
N LEU A 246 9.83 22.19 21.96
CA LEU A 246 10.23 23.01 20.83
C LEU A 246 9.14 23.08 19.76
N VAL A 247 8.44 21.96 19.53
CA VAL A 247 7.39 21.83 18.52
C VAL A 247 6.20 22.72 18.84
N LEU A 248 5.64 22.65 20.06
CA LEU A 248 4.40 23.38 20.39
C LEU A 248 4.54 24.92 20.28
N PRO A 249 5.63 25.55 20.75
CA PRO A 249 5.87 26.98 20.49
C PRO A 249 6.09 27.30 19.02
N PHE A 250 6.75 26.42 18.25
CA PHE A 250 6.90 26.58 16.80
C PHE A 250 5.56 26.58 16.07
N LEU A 251 4.67 25.63 16.35
CA LEU A 251 3.32 25.59 15.77
C LEU A 251 2.50 26.82 16.15
N THR A 252 2.63 27.29 17.40
CA THR A 252 2.00 28.54 17.85
C THR A 252 2.47 29.74 17.02
N ASP A 253 3.76 29.83 16.70
CA ASP A 253 4.29 30.90 15.86
C ASP A 253 3.86 30.78 14.39
N LEU A 254 3.73 29.57 13.84
CA LEU A 254 3.19 29.34 12.50
C LEU A 254 1.69 29.69 12.39
N SER A 255 0.93 29.48 13.46
CA SER A 255 -0.52 29.72 13.45
C SER A 255 -0.90 31.18 13.15
N LYS A 256 -0.10 32.14 13.61
CA LYS A 256 -0.36 33.58 13.48
C LYS A 256 -0.37 34.04 12.01
N PRO A 257 0.68 33.80 11.21
CA PRO A 257 0.66 34.14 9.78
C PRO A 257 -0.29 33.25 8.98
N LEU A 258 -0.49 31.98 9.38
CA LEU A 258 -1.47 31.10 8.73
C LEU A 258 -2.87 31.70 8.79
N LEU A 259 -3.37 32.00 9.99
CA LEU A 259 -4.72 32.54 10.19
C LEU A 259 -4.90 33.95 9.62
N LYS A 260 -3.82 34.71 9.46
CA LYS A 260 -3.86 36.01 8.77
C LYS A 260 -4.15 35.85 7.27
N SER A 261 -3.60 34.81 6.65
CA SER A 261 -3.75 34.57 5.20
C SER A 261 -4.97 33.71 4.91
N HIS A 262 -5.23 32.72 5.77
CA HIS A 262 -6.28 31.70 5.65
C HIS A 262 -7.03 31.57 6.99
N PRO A 263 -8.05 32.42 7.25
CA PRO A 263 -8.69 32.53 8.56
C PRO A 263 -9.40 31.27 9.09
N LYS A 264 -9.71 30.33 8.20
CA LYS A 264 -10.36 29.05 8.54
C LYS A 264 -9.37 27.90 8.70
N ALA A 265 -8.11 28.09 8.32
CA ALA A 265 -7.13 27.02 8.31
C ALA A 265 -6.79 26.54 9.73
N LYS A 266 -6.37 25.28 9.84
CA LYS A 266 -5.95 24.66 11.09
C LYS A 266 -4.58 24.00 10.98
N ILE A 267 -3.87 23.93 12.10
CA ILE A 267 -2.64 23.13 12.21
C ILE A 267 -2.97 21.82 12.91
N TRP A 268 -2.47 20.72 12.37
CA TRP A 268 -2.63 19.36 12.87
C TRP A 268 -1.27 18.74 13.19
N LEU A 269 -1.22 17.91 14.23
CA LEU A 269 0.01 17.31 14.72
C LEU A 269 -0.13 15.78 14.75
N SER A 270 0.81 15.03 14.15
CA SER A 270 0.95 13.61 14.50
C SER A 270 1.87 13.48 15.70
N LEU A 271 1.67 12.40 16.47
CA LEU A 271 2.56 12.07 17.59
C LEU A 271 3.66 11.09 17.16
N GLN A 272 4.00 11.09 15.88
CA GLN A 272 4.96 10.18 15.29
C GLN A 272 6.31 10.29 16.00
N TRP A 273 6.85 9.15 16.44
CA TRP A 273 8.12 9.02 17.18
C TRP A 273 8.16 9.66 18.58
N PHE A 274 7.06 10.22 19.10
CA PHE A 274 7.02 10.64 20.50
C PHE A 274 6.87 9.44 21.42
N ASP A 275 7.62 9.45 22.53
CA ASP A 275 7.48 8.45 23.57
C ASP A 275 6.16 8.61 24.35
N GLU A 276 5.85 7.63 25.22
CA GLU A 276 4.61 7.62 26.01
C GLU A 276 4.46 8.88 26.88
N LYS A 277 5.56 9.36 27.46
CA LYS A 277 5.55 10.54 28.34
C LYS A 277 5.28 11.79 27.51
N GLN A 278 5.95 11.95 26.38
CA GLN A 278 5.77 13.06 25.45
C GLN A 278 4.33 13.11 24.90
N CYS A 279 3.76 11.96 24.55
CA CYS A 279 2.35 11.87 24.15
C CYS A 279 1.41 12.36 25.25
N LYS A 280 1.61 11.90 26.50
CA LYS A 280 0.84 12.36 27.67
C LYS A 280 0.96 13.86 27.91
N ASP A 281 2.17 14.41 27.77
CA ASP A 281 2.43 15.84 27.93
C ASP A 281 1.68 16.67 26.87
N ILE A 282 1.61 16.18 25.63
CA ILE A 282 0.85 16.82 24.55
C ILE A 282 -0.66 16.75 24.82
N TYR A 283 -1.20 15.59 25.23
CA TYR A 283 -2.61 15.48 25.61
C TYR A 283 -2.99 16.48 26.71
N ALA A 284 -2.15 16.58 27.75
CA ALA A 284 -2.35 17.55 28.82
C ALA A 284 -2.24 19.01 28.35
N TRP A 285 -1.36 19.31 27.38
CA TRP A 285 -1.27 20.63 26.76
C TRP A 285 -2.52 21.00 25.98
N ILE A 286 -3.08 20.08 25.17
CA ILE A 286 -4.31 20.31 24.41
C ILE A 286 -5.45 20.69 25.36
N GLU A 287 -5.64 19.91 26.43
CA GLU A 287 -6.72 20.12 27.39
C GLU A 287 -6.56 21.41 28.21
N ARG A 288 -5.32 21.78 28.54
CA ARG A 288 -5.00 22.99 29.31
C ARG A 288 -5.12 24.27 28.48
N GLU A 289 -4.48 24.31 27.31
CA GLU A 289 -4.35 25.53 26.52
C GLU A 289 -5.56 25.77 25.60
N ARG A 290 -6.25 24.71 25.18
CA ARG A 290 -7.39 24.73 24.25
C ARG A 290 -7.25 25.76 23.12
N PRO A 291 -6.16 25.69 22.33
CA PRO A 291 -5.90 26.68 21.28
C PRO A 291 -6.93 26.58 20.15
N ALA A 292 -7.53 27.72 19.79
CA ALA A 292 -8.51 27.79 18.70
C ALA A 292 -7.91 27.54 17.30
N TRP A 293 -6.59 27.72 17.13
CA TRP A 293 -5.90 27.51 15.86
C TRP A 293 -5.59 26.03 15.56
N PHE A 294 -5.61 25.19 16.58
CA PHE A 294 -5.27 23.77 16.49
C PHE A 294 -6.46 22.98 15.99
N GLY A 295 -6.23 22.11 15.00
CA GLY A 295 -7.27 21.32 14.34
C GLY A 295 -7.54 19.99 15.00
N GLY A 296 -6.52 19.37 15.60
CA GLY A 296 -6.61 18.03 16.16
C GLY A 296 -5.32 17.26 15.96
N LEU A 297 -5.38 15.95 16.24
CA LEU A 297 -4.26 15.04 16.03
C LEU A 297 -4.40 14.23 14.75
N VAL A 298 -3.27 13.78 14.23
CA VAL A 298 -3.19 12.83 13.12
C VAL A 298 -2.66 11.50 13.66
N SER A 299 -3.43 10.43 13.46
CA SER A 299 -2.98 9.05 13.75
C SER A 299 -2.53 8.39 12.46
N GLY A 300 -1.45 7.60 12.50
CA GLY A 300 -0.80 7.04 11.32
C GLY A 300 0.48 6.29 11.70
N PRO A 301 1.37 6.01 10.73
CA PRO A 301 2.60 5.27 10.97
C PRO A 301 3.40 5.80 12.18
N SER A 302 3.83 4.89 13.06
CA SER A 302 4.64 5.18 14.25
C SER A 302 4.08 6.25 15.21
N SER A 303 2.76 6.47 15.19
CA SER A 303 2.02 7.26 16.18
C SER A 303 1.12 6.32 17.01
N PRO A 304 0.68 6.72 18.22
CA PRO A 304 -0.42 6.05 18.91
C PRO A 304 -1.65 5.91 18.00
N SER A 305 -2.38 4.81 18.15
CA SER A 305 -3.54 4.55 17.30
C SER A 305 -4.68 5.53 17.60
N ALA A 306 -5.60 5.68 16.65
CA ALA A 306 -6.78 6.51 16.84
C ALA A 306 -7.64 5.97 18.00
N GLU A 307 -7.73 4.64 18.14
CA GLU A 307 -8.43 3.95 19.22
C GLU A 307 -7.87 4.30 20.60
N GLU A 308 -6.53 4.32 20.74
CA GLU A 308 -5.86 4.69 21.99
C GLU A 308 -6.06 6.17 22.33
N SER A 309 -5.99 7.04 21.31
CA SER A 309 -5.96 8.50 21.50
C SER A 309 -7.35 9.11 21.66
N ARG A 310 -8.37 8.58 20.96
CA ARG A 310 -9.73 9.13 20.93
C ARG A 310 -10.39 9.29 22.30
N PRO A 311 -10.35 8.31 23.23
CA PRO A 311 -11.00 8.46 24.54
C PRO A 311 -10.31 9.48 25.45
N ILE A 312 -9.08 9.90 25.14
CA ILE A 312 -8.32 10.88 25.92
C ILE A 312 -8.69 12.32 25.54
N LEU A 313 -9.03 12.55 24.26
CA LEU A 313 -9.25 13.87 23.68
C LEU A 313 -10.72 14.29 23.72
N SER A 314 -10.98 15.56 24.02
CA SER A 314 -12.33 16.13 23.87
C SER A 314 -12.80 16.21 22.41
N ASP A 315 -14.11 16.20 22.20
CA ASP A 315 -14.74 16.24 20.86
C ASP A 315 -14.36 17.48 20.03
N VAL A 316 -13.90 18.55 20.68
CA VAL A 316 -13.42 19.77 20.02
C VAL A 316 -12.13 19.52 19.23
N TYR A 317 -11.33 18.54 19.64
CA TYR A 317 -10.08 18.16 19.01
C TYR A 317 -10.20 16.74 18.41
N PRO A 318 -10.68 16.65 17.16
CA PRO A 318 -10.81 15.37 16.46
C PRO A 318 -9.46 14.71 16.19
N ILE A 319 -9.51 13.44 15.79
CA ILE A 319 -8.39 12.70 15.21
C ILE A 319 -8.72 12.51 13.73
N ARG A 320 -7.76 12.80 12.86
CA ARG A 320 -7.81 12.44 11.45
C ARG A 320 -6.88 11.26 11.22
N ASP A 321 -7.34 10.27 10.46
CA ASP A 321 -6.48 9.15 10.06
C ASP A 321 -5.50 9.57 8.95
N TYR A 322 -4.31 8.98 8.97
CA TYR A 322 -3.26 9.08 7.96
C TYR A 322 -2.71 7.68 7.65
N PRO A 323 -3.55 6.79 7.08
CA PRO A 323 -3.24 5.39 6.87
C PRO A 323 -2.27 5.21 5.70
N ASP A 324 -1.30 4.32 5.86
CA ASP A 324 -0.39 3.88 4.78
C ASP A 324 -1.11 2.96 3.79
N ILE A 325 -1.39 3.46 2.57
CA ILE A 325 -2.01 2.67 1.50
C ILE A 325 -1.04 2.31 0.37
N THR A 326 0.22 2.72 0.49
CA THR A 326 1.22 2.69 -0.57
C THR A 326 2.17 1.49 -0.43
N HIS A 327 2.44 1.05 0.79
CA HIS A 327 3.47 0.04 1.04
C HIS A 327 2.91 -1.37 1.24
N THR A 328 3.69 -2.37 0.86
CA THR A 328 3.37 -3.81 1.03
C THR A 328 4.20 -4.51 2.11
N VAL A 329 5.38 -3.98 2.42
CA VAL A 329 6.29 -4.48 3.47
C VAL A 329 6.95 -3.31 4.19
N ARG A 330 7.46 -3.55 5.42
CA ARG A 330 8.16 -2.52 6.21
C ARG A 330 7.33 -1.24 6.34
N CYS A 331 6.07 -1.39 6.76
CA CYS A 331 5.05 -0.35 6.74
C CYS A 331 4.00 -0.57 7.83
N GLN A 332 3.05 0.37 7.97
CA GLN A 332 1.97 0.27 8.95
C GLN A 332 1.06 -0.94 8.70
N PHE A 333 0.78 -1.25 7.43
CA PHE A 333 -0.15 -2.31 7.04
C PHE A 333 0.46 -3.26 5.99
N PRO A 334 1.44 -4.10 6.37
CA PRO A 334 2.05 -5.05 5.43
C PRO A 334 1.02 -6.02 4.84
N VAL A 335 1.38 -6.68 3.73
CA VAL A 335 0.59 -7.79 3.20
C VAL A 335 0.71 -8.97 4.19
N PRO A 336 -0.39 -9.45 4.79
CA PRO A 336 -0.31 -10.49 5.80
C PRO A 336 0.23 -11.79 5.23
N TRP A 337 1.25 -12.37 5.86
CA TRP A 337 1.83 -13.66 5.46
C TRP A 337 2.16 -13.75 3.96
N TRP A 338 2.71 -12.65 3.42
CA TRP A 338 3.03 -12.57 1.99
C TRP A 338 4.12 -13.56 1.60
N ASP A 339 3.96 -14.21 0.46
CA ASP A 339 4.97 -15.14 -0.07
C ASP A 339 6.28 -14.39 -0.39
N PRO A 340 7.45 -14.89 0.07
CA PRO A 340 8.75 -14.26 -0.20
C PRO A 340 9.04 -14.02 -1.68
N ALA A 341 8.55 -14.87 -2.59
CA ALA A 341 8.74 -14.68 -4.02
C ALA A 341 8.12 -13.36 -4.49
N PHE A 342 6.94 -12.98 -3.97
CA PHE A 342 6.36 -11.69 -4.26
C PHE A 342 7.09 -10.56 -3.56
N ALA A 343 7.37 -10.69 -2.26
CA ALA A 343 8.02 -9.62 -1.51
C ALA A 343 9.38 -9.20 -2.10
N MET A 344 10.15 -10.18 -2.59
CA MET A 344 11.49 -9.96 -3.15
C MET A 344 11.49 -9.47 -4.60
N THR A 345 10.44 -9.76 -5.38
CA THR A 345 10.35 -9.35 -6.80
C THR A 345 9.53 -8.09 -6.99
N LEU A 346 8.38 -7.98 -6.31
CA LEU A 346 7.54 -6.78 -6.37
C LEU A 346 8.10 -5.64 -5.50
N GLY A 347 8.72 -5.97 -4.37
CA GLY A 347 9.29 -4.98 -3.45
C GLY A 347 8.23 -4.21 -2.65
N ARG A 348 8.61 -3.03 -2.17
CA ARG A 348 7.88 -2.27 -1.14
C ARG A 348 6.71 -1.41 -1.66
N GLU A 349 6.83 -0.87 -2.87
CA GLU A 349 5.91 0.13 -3.45
C GLU A 349 5.38 -0.33 -4.83
N CYS A 350 5.02 -1.62 -4.93
CA CYS A 350 4.46 -2.19 -6.16
C CYS A 350 2.99 -1.81 -6.36
N ILE A 351 2.46 -2.04 -7.57
CA ILE A 351 1.02 -1.91 -7.88
C ILE A 351 0.21 -2.81 -6.94
N ASN A 352 -0.57 -2.23 -6.04
CA ASN A 352 -1.09 -2.94 -4.88
C ASN A 352 -2.62 -2.76 -4.65
N PRO A 353 -3.49 -3.04 -5.63
CA PRO A 353 -4.93 -3.09 -5.36
C PRO A 353 -5.22 -4.11 -4.25
N ARG A 354 -5.68 -3.63 -3.09
CA ARG A 354 -6.06 -4.43 -1.91
C ARG A 354 -7.43 -3.99 -1.36
N PRO A 355 -8.48 -4.01 -2.21
CA PRO A 355 -9.79 -3.45 -1.88
C PRO A 355 -10.45 -4.09 -0.66
N VAL A 356 -10.36 -5.41 -0.47
CA VAL A 356 -10.96 -6.11 0.68
C VAL A 356 -10.23 -5.75 1.97
N PHE A 357 -8.89 -5.80 1.95
CA PHE A 357 -8.08 -5.48 3.11
C PHE A 357 -8.28 -4.03 3.56
N TYR A 358 -8.25 -3.06 2.64
CA TYR A 358 -8.41 -1.65 3.01
C TYR A 358 -9.84 -1.29 3.42
N THR A 359 -10.87 -2.02 2.97
CA THR A 359 -12.21 -1.91 3.57
C THR A 359 -12.22 -2.31 5.04
N LEU A 360 -11.50 -3.38 5.39
CA LEU A 360 -11.39 -3.85 6.76
C LEU A 360 -10.65 -2.82 7.65
N VAL A 361 -9.51 -2.32 7.17
CA VAL A 361 -8.72 -1.28 7.87
C VAL A 361 -9.53 -0.01 8.07
N HIS A 362 -10.18 0.53 7.03
CA HIS A 362 -11.00 1.73 7.14
C HIS A 362 -12.09 1.56 8.20
N ASN A 363 -12.90 0.50 8.09
CA ASN A 363 -14.05 0.31 8.96
C ASN A 363 -13.66 0.05 10.42
N TYR A 364 -12.47 -0.49 10.66
CA TYR A 364 -11.93 -0.65 12.02
C TYR A 364 -11.66 0.72 12.68
N TYR A 365 -11.00 1.64 11.97
CA TYR A 365 -10.60 2.93 12.55
C TYR A 365 -11.65 4.05 12.41
N ALA A 366 -12.60 3.92 11.48
CA ALA A 366 -13.61 4.94 11.21
C ALA A 366 -14.38 5.45 12.46
N PRO A 367 -14.75 4.61 13.45
CA PRO A 367 -15.44 5.08 14.67
C PRO A 367 -14.61 6.03 15.54
N TYR A 368 -13.28 6.04 15.39
CA TYR A 368 -12.35 6.80 16.23
C TYR A 368 -11.86 8.09 15.57
N THR A 369 -12.24 8.34 14.32
CA THR A 369 -11.71 9.45 13.52
C THR A 369 -12.81 10.33 12.94
N THR A 370 -12.43 11.53 12.49
CA THR A 370 -13.31 12.45 11.74
C THR A 370 -13.17 12.23 10.22
N GLY A 371 -12.61 11.09 9.82
CA GLY A 371 -12.20 10.80 8.45
C GLY A 371 -10.68 10.75 8.28
N PHE A 372 -10.22 10.79 7.03
CA PHE A 372 -8.86 10.40 6.66
C PHE A 372 -8.27 11.30 5.59
N ILE A 373 -6.94 11.39 5.57
CA ILE A 373 -6.18 11.68 4.35
C ILE A 373 -5.13 10.58 4.21
N THR A 374 -5.25 9.71 3.21
CA THR A 374 -4.36 8.54 3.09
C THR A 374 -2.95 8.93 2.69
N TYR A 375 -1.94 8.28 3.26
CA TYR A 375 -0.55 8.39 2.85
C TYR A 375 -0.29 7.61 1.56
N SER A 376 0.26 8.26 0.54
CA SER A 376 0.52 7.68 -0.78
C SER A 376 1.82 8.24 -1.38
N ASP A 377 2.65 7.34 -1.92
CA ASP A 377 3.92 7.68 -2.60
C ASP A 377 3.84 7.53 -4.12
N GLY A 378 2.64 7.48 -4.69
CA GLY A 378 2.50 7.37 -6.13
C GLY A 378 1.17 6.84 -6.60
N ILE A 379 1.14 6.38 -7.85
CA ILE A 379 -0.10 6.00 -8.52
C ILE A 379 -0.46 4.51 -8.36
N HIS A 380 0.45 3.71 -7.84
CA HIS A 380 0.32 2.25 -7.67
C HIS A 380 -0.82 1.83 -6.73
N ASP A 381 -1.26 2.74 -5.85
CA ASP A 381 -2.34 2.57 -4.88
C ASP A 381 -3.70 3.19 -5.32
N ASP A 382 -3.86 3.56 -6.60
CA ASP A 382 -5.02 4.28 -7.14
C ASP A 382 -6.39 3.62 -6.82
N VAL A 383 -6.46 2.29 -6.94
CA VAL A 383 -7.68 1.53 -6.58
C VAL A 383 -8.02 1.72 -5.10
N ASN A 384 -7.01 1.72 -4.23
CA ASN A 384 -7.20 1.86 -2.79
C ASN A 384 -7.74 3.26 -2.46
N LYS A 385 -7.27 4.31 -3.13
CA LYS A 385 -7.82 5.68 -2.97
C LYS A 385 -9.33 5.72 -3.24
N THR A 386 -9.78 5.01 -4.28
CA THR A 386 -11.20 4.90 -4.63
C THR A 386 -12.00 4.17 -3.55
N ILE A 387 -11.47 3.07 -3.02
CA ILE A 387 -12.10 2.31 -1.93
C ILE A 387 -12.26 3.17 -0.68
N TRP A 388 -11.20 3.86 -0.26
CA TRP A 388 -11.24 4.77 0.89
C TRP A 388 -12.26 5.89 0.69
N SER A 389 -12.26 6.54 -0.48
CA SER A 389 -13.22 7.61 -0.81
C SER A 389 -14.68 7.14 -0.74
N ALA A 390 -14.98 5.95 -1.26
CA ALA A 390 -16.32 5.36 -1.21
C ALA A 390 -16.77 5.07 0.24
N LEU A 391 -15.89 4.50 1.06
CA LEU A 391 -16.20 4.17 2.45
C LEU A 391 -16.37 5.41 3.34
N GLY A 392 -15.67 6.51 3.02
CA GLY A 392 -15.90 7.81 3.66
C GLY A 392 -17.26 8.43 3.33
N TRP A 393 -17.92 7.98 2.26
CA TRP A 393 -19.30 8.32 1.94
C TRP A 393 -20.30 7.40 2.63
N ASP A 394 -20.10 6.10 2.51
CA ASP A 394 -20.95 5.07 3.11
C ASP A 394 -20.07 3.87 3.50
N PRO A 395 -19.88 3.59 4.80
CA PRO A 395 -18.99 2.52 5.27
C PRO A 395 -19.58 1.12 5.05
N THR A 396 -20.82 1.02 4.54
CA THR A 396 -21.53 -0.24 4.28
C THR A 396 -21.42 -0.71 2.83
N VAL A 397 -20.86 0.11 1.93
CA VAL A 397 -20.64 -0.31 0.54
C VAL A 397 -19.68 -1.47 0.47
N THR A 398 -19.93 -2.40 -0.46
CA THR A 398 -19.03 -3.52 -0.64
C THR A 398 -17.83 -3.12 -1.50
N PRO A 399 -16.66 -3.78 -1.33
CA PRO A 399 -15.53 -3.60 -2.22
C PRO A 399 -15.90 -3.85 -3.69
N ARG A 400 -16.71 -4.88 -3.96
CA ARG A 400 -17.14 -5.23 -5.33
C ARG A 400 -17.97 -4.13 -5.98
N ASP A 401 -18.96 -3.58 -5.28
CA ASP A 401 -19.81 -2.51 -5.83
C ASP A 401 -18.98 -1.26 -6.16
N THR A 402 -18.04 -0.90 -5.27
CA THR A 402 -17.11 0.20 -5.49
C THR A 402 -16.22 -0.04 -6.72
N LEU A 403 -15.74 -1.27 -6.91
CA LEU A 403 -14.93 -1.65 -8.06
C LEU A 403 -15.72 -1.70 -9.37
N ILE A 404 -17.01 -2.02 -9.33
CA ILE A 404 -17.90 -1.93 -10.49
C ILE A 404 -18.02 -0.48 -10.94
N ASP A 405 -18.19 0.46 -10.01
CA ASP A 405 -18.21 1.89 -10.31
C ASP A 405 -16.86 2.38 -10.86
N TYR A 406 -15.74 1.93 -10.27
CA TYR A 406 -14.40 2.19 -10.78
C TYR A 406 -14.24 1.68 -12.21
N ALA A 407 -14.59 0.42 -12.47
CA ALA A 407 -14.44 -0.19 -13.77
C ALA A 407 -15.37 0.41 -14.83
N ARG A 408 -16.62 0.72 -14.46
CA ARG A 408 -17.57 1.40 -15.33
C ARG A 408 -17.08 2.79 -15.70
N PHE A 409 -16.47 3.51 -14.77
CA PHE A 409 -16.00 4.86 -15.02
C PHE A 409 -14.68 4.90 -15.81
N PHE A 410 -13.72 4.03 -15.52
CA PHE A 410 -12.39 4.13 -16.14
C PHE A 410 -12.17 3.25 -17.37
N PHE A 411 -12.98 2.21 -17.56
CA PHE A 411 -12.72 1.18 -18.58
C PHE A 411 -13.91 0.95 -19.49
N SER A 412 -14.99 0.38 -18.95
CA SER A 412 -16.07 -0.18 -19.76
C SER A 412 -17.31 -0.40 -18.92
N SER A 413 -18.42 0.21 -19.33
CA SER A 413 -19.73 -0.04 -18.70
C SER A 413 -20.20 -1.49 -18.88
N LYS A 414 -20.00 -2.04 -20.08
CA LYS A 414 -20.43 -3.40 -20.44
C LYS A 414 -19.66 -4.50 -19.69
N HIS A 415 -18.38 -4.29 -19.41
CA HIS A 415 -17.50 -5.29 -18.79
C HIS A 415 -17.17 -4.97 -17.33
N ALA A 416 -17.85 -3.99 -16.71
CA ALA A 416 -17.52 -3.47 -15.39
C ALA A 416 -17.46 -4.56 -14.31
N GLU A 417 -18.42 -5.50 -14.30
CA GLU A 417 -18.44 -6.59 -13.32
C GLU A 417 -17.26 -7.54 -13.45
N ALA A 418 -16.94 -7.97 -14.68
CA ALA A 418 -15.83 -8.89 -14.92
C ALA A 418 -14.48 -8.25 -14.57
N ILE A 419 -14.33 -6.94 -14.81
CA ILE A 419 -13.12 -6.20 -14.43
C ILE A 419 -13.04 -6.05 -12.91
N ALA A 420 -14.15 -5.73 -12.23
CA ALA A 420 -14.21 -5.64 -10.78
C ALA A 420 -13.81 -6.98 -10.12
N ASP A 421 -14.35 -8.09 -10.63
CA ASP A 421 -13.99 -9.44 -10.18
C ASP A 421 -12.51 -9.76 -10.46
N GLY A 422 -11.97 -9.29 -11.58
CA GLY A 422 -10.55 -9.40 -11.91
C GLY A 422 -9.64 -8.64 -10.95
N ILE A 423 -10.04 -7.47 -10.45
CA ILE A 423 -9.30 -6.71 -9.44
C ILE A 423 -9.33 -7.42 -8.09
N LEU A 424 -10.49 -7.94 -7.67
CA LEU A 424 -10.60 -8.75 -6.44
C LEU A 424 -9.72 -10.01 -6.50
N ALA A 425 -9.66 -10.66 -7.66
CA ALA A 425 -8.82 -11.83 -7.87
C ALA A 425 -7.30 -11.50 -7.76
N GLN A 426 -6.86 -10.29 -8.10
CA GLN A 426 -5.47 -9.88 -7.93
C GLN A 426 -5.06 -9.69 -6.46
N GLU A 427 -5.97 -9.26 -5.59
CA GLU A 427 -5.71 -9.26 -4.15
C GLU A 427 -5.56 -10.70 -3.63
N LYS A 428 -6.42 -11.61 -4.12
CA LYS A 428 -6.40 -13.03 -3.74
C LYS A 428 -5.11 -13.76 -4.16
N ASN A 429 -4.44 -13.31 -5.22
CA ASN A 429 -3.14 -13.87 -5.64
C ASN A 429 -2.09 -13.80 -4.53
N TRP A 430 -2.17 -12.80 -3.63
CA TRP A 430 -1.20 -12.59 -2.55
C TRP A 430 -1.49 -13.37 -1.27
N GLU A 431 -2.55 -14.19 -1.26
CA GLU A 431 -2.87 -15.03 -0.11
C GLU A 431 -2.22 -16.41 -0.20
N GLY A 432 -1.49 -16.78 0.85
CA GLY A 432 -0.92 -18.12 1.02
C GLY A 432 0.31 -18.41 0.15
N PRO A 433 0.79 -19.67 0.15
CA PRO A 433 1.98 -20.07 -0.59
C PRO A 433 1.78 -19.96 -2.11
N LEU A 434 2.64 -19.22 -2.79
CA LEU A 434 2.50 -18.93 -4.22
C LEU A 434 2.61 -20.20 -5.09
N ALA A 435 3.51 -21.12 -4.72
CA ALA A 435 3.68 -22.38 -5.43
C ALA A 435 2.38 -23.19 -5.51
N GLU A 436 1.60 -23.21 -4.42
CA GLU A 436 0.34 -23.95 -4.29
C GLU A 436 -0.88 -23.15 -4.78
N ASN A 437 -0.76 -21.83 -4.89
CA ASN A 437 -1.87 -20.95 -5.27
C ASN A 437 -2.19 -21.02 -6.77
N GLY A 438 -2.99 -22.01 -7.17
CA GLY A 438 -3.48 -22.17 -8.55
C GLY A 438 -4.44 -21.08 -9.02
N SER A 439 -4.96 -20.21 -8.12
CA SER A 439 -5.84 -19.11 -8.53
C SER A 439 -5.11 -18.07 -9.38
N VAL A 440 -3.79 -17.96 -9.25
CA VAL A 440 -2.95 -17.05 -10.05
C VAL A 440 -3.08 -17.32 -11.55
N ASP A 441 -3.10 -18.59 -11.97
CA ASP A 441 -3.30 -18.95 -13.37
C ASP A 441 -4.71 -18.59 -13.87
N ALA A 442 -5.73 -18.76 -13.00
CA ALA A 442 -7.12 -18.40 -13.33
C ALA A 442 -7.31 -16.88 -13.44
N THR A 443 -6.72 -16.11 -12.52
CA THR A 443 -6.68 -14.65 -12.55
C THR A 443 -6.00 -14.16 -13.84
N PHE A 444 -4.85 -14.73 -14.19
CA PHE A 444 -4.17 -14.40 -15.45
C PHE A 444 -5.02 -14.71 -16.68
N ALA A 445 -5.68 -15.87 -16.72
CA ALA A 445 -6.55 -16.24 -17.83
C ALA A 445 -7.73 -15.26 -18.00
N LEU A 446 -8.35 -14.81 -16.91
CA LEU A 446 -9.39 -13.78 -16.94
C LEU A 446 -8.85 -12.46 -17.52
N TRP A 447 -7.71 -11.98 -17.02
CA TRP A 447 -7.11 -10.73 -17.49
C TRP A 447 -6.68 -10.78 -18.95
N ARG A 448 -6.17 -11.93 -19.44
CA ARG A 448 -5.88 -12.15 -20.85
C ARG A 448 -7.14 -12.07 -21.72
N GLN A 449 -8.24 -12.68 -21.29
CA GLN A 449 -9.52 -12.60 -22.02
C GLN A 449 -10.04 -11.16 -22.07
N LEU A 450 -9.93 -10.43 -20.96
CA LEU A 450 -10.31 -9.03 -20.88
C LEU A 450 -9.44 -8.14 -21.77
N GLU A 451 -8.12 -8.35 -21.77
CA GLU A 451 -7.16 -7.65 -22.62
C GLU A 451 -7.46 -7.86 -24.11
N ASP A 452 -7.73 -9.10 -24.51
CA ASP A 452 -8.09 -9.43 -25.90
C ASP A 452 -9.46 -8.84 -26.29
N ALA A 453 -10.38 -8.71 -25.35
CA ALA A 453 -11.73 -8.16 -25.57
C ALA A 453 -11.78 -6.62 -25.59
N LEU A 454 -10.79 -5.95 -25.00
CA LEU A 454 -10.77 -4.49 -24.79
C LEU A 454 -9.44 -3.86 -25.29
N PRO A 455 -9.05 -4.07 -26.57
CA PRO A 455 -7.79 -3.54 -27.10
C PRO A 455 -7.74 -2.00 -27.09
N GLU A 456 -8.88 -1.32 -27.06
CA GLU A 456 -8.97 0.15 -26.97
C GLU A 456 -8.43 0.72 -25.65
N LEU A 457 -8.27 -0.12 -24.61
CA LEU A 457 -7.73 0.30 -23.31
C LEU A 457 -6.20 0.22 -23.24
N ALA A 458 -5.51 -0.11 -24.34
CA ALA A 458 -4.05 -0.30 -24.35
C ALA A 458 -3.25 0.90 -23.81
N ASP A 459 -3.73 2.14 -24.06
CA ASP A 459 -3.08 3.38 -23.61
C ASP A 459 -3.62 3.91 -22.26
N ASN A 460 -4.56 3.18 -21.64
CA ASN A 460 -5.10 3.56 -20.34
C ASN A 460 -4.16 3.09 -19.22
N TRP A 461 -3.53 4.03 -18.52
CA TRP A 461 -2.56 3.71 -17.48
C TRP A 461 -3.13 2.88 -16.33
N ARG A 462 -4.42 3.04 -15.96
CA ARG A 462 -5.06 2.21 -14.93
C ARG A 462 -5.20 0.77 -15.43
N TRP A 463 -5.53 0.59 -16.70
CA TRP A 463 -5.62 -0.72 -17.34
C TRP A 463 -4.25 -1.39 -17.38
N GLN A 464 -3.22 -0.66 -17.80
CA GLN A 464 -1.84 -1.13 -17.86
C GLN A 464 -1.35 -1.60 -16.48
N MET A 465 -1.64 -0.88 -15.39
CA MET A 465 -1.27 -1.30 -14.03
C MET A 465 -1.87 -2.65 -13.65
N LEU A 466 -3.15 -2.85 -13.97
CA LEU A 466 -3.84 -4.11 -13.70
C LEU A 466 -3.28 -5.24 -14.57
N LEU A 467 -2.93 -4.99 -15.83
CA LEU A 467 -2.25 -5.97 -16.67
C LEU A 467 -0.85 -6.32 -16.12
N VAL A 468 -0.08 -5.34 -15.66
CA VAL A 468 1.23 -5.61 -15.02
C VAL A 468 1.03 -6.63 -13.90
N ARG A 469 0.06 -6.44 -13.01
CA ARG A 469 -0.20 -7.38 -11.92
C ARG A 469 -0.59 -8.77 -12.41
N ALA A 470 -1.46 -8.88 -13.41
CA ALA A 470 -1.84 -10.18 -13.96
C ALA A 470 -0.64 -10.96 -14.53
N TYR A 471 0.21 -10.29 -15.32
CA TYR A 471 1.39 -10.91 -15.93
C TYR A 471 2.50 -11.20 -14.92
N TYR A 472 2.81 -10.23 -14.07
CA TYR A 472 3.88 -10.32 -13.08
C TYR A 472 3.59 -11.46 -12.10
N ASP A 473 2.38 -11.53 -11.57
CA ASP A 473 2.05 -12.55 -10.57
C ASP A 473 2.19 -13.97 -11.15
N CYS A 474 1.70 -14.18 -12.38
CA CYS A 474 1.81 -15.47 -13.09
C CYS A 474 3.26 -15.80 -13.47
N TYR A 475 4.02 -14.82 -13.94
CA TYR A 475 5.44 -14.97 -14.28
C TYR A 475 6.27 -15.39 -13.06
N THR A 476 6.13 -14.68 -11.93
CA THR A 476 6.82 -15.00 -10.69
C THR A 476 6.48 -16.40 -10.20
N ARG A 477 5.20 -16.81 -10.27
CA ARG A 477 4.81 -18.18 -9.89
C ARG A 477 5.46 -19.24 -10.78
N LYS A 478 5.47 -19.05 -12.10
CA LYS A 478 6.13 -19.99 -13.04
C LYS A 478 7.62 -20.11 -12.73
N ARG A 479 8.29 -18.99 -12.48
CA ARG A 479 9.71 -18.96 -12.12
C ARG A 479 9.96 -19.66 -10.80
N LEU A 480 9.15 -19.39 -9.78
CA LEU A 480 9.26 -20.04 -8.48
C LEU A 480 9.26 -21.57 -8.63
N LEU A 481 8.25 -22.13 -9.30
CA LEU A 481 8.15 -23.58 -9.51
C LEU A 481 9.36 -24.16 -10.26
N TYR A 482 9.84 -23.45 -11.27
CA TYR A 482 10.99 -23.88 -12.05
C TYR A 482 12.30 -23.82 -11.24
N GLU A 483 12.55 -22.71 -10.56
CA GLU A 483 13.77 -22.46 -9.81
C GLU A 483 13.86 -23.32 -8.53
N THR A 484 12.74 -23.61 -7.88
CA THR A 484 12.66 -24.63 -6.81
C THR A 484 13.10 -26.00 -7.35
N GLY A 485 12.60 -26.40 -8.52
CA GLY A 485 13.01 -27.67 -9.15
C GLY A 485 14.48 -27.69 -9.60
N LEU A 486 15.12 -26.54 -9.81
CA LEU A 486 16.58 -26.47 -10.03
C LEU A 486 17.34 -26.67 -8.72
N GLU A 487 16.90 -26.05 -7.61
CA GLU A 487 17.52 -26.22 -6.29
C GLU A 487 17.41 -27.67 -5.79
N GLU A 488 16.29 -28.35 -6.00
CA GLU A 488 16.13 -29.78 -5.68
C GLU A 488 17.12 -30.67 -6.43
N LYS A 489 17.38 -30.36 -7.72
CA LYS A 489 18.40 -31.07 -8.51
C LYS A 489 19.80 -30.79 -7.99
N VAL A 490 20.10 -29.55 -7.61
CA VAL A 490 21.37 -29.20 -6.96
C VAL A 490 21.54 -30.02 -5.68
N ASN A 491 20.54 -30.05 -4.78
CA ASN A 491 20.60 -30.84 -3.55
C ASN A 491 20.87 -32.33 -3.84
N THR A 492 20.25 -32.90 -4.88
CA THR A 492 20.52 -34.28 -5.32
C THR A 492 21.97 -34.48 -5.79
N LEU A 493 22.52 -33.55 -6.58
CA LEU A 493 23.91 -33.59 -7.04
C LEU A 493 24.88 -33.49 -5.86
N LEU A 494 24.63 -32.59 -4.91
CA LEU A 494 25.44 -32.43 -3.72
C LEU A 494 25.45 -33.70 -2.85
N LEU A 495 24.32 -34.40 -2.70
CA LEU A 495 24.26 -35.69 -2.00
C LEU A 495 25.07 -36.80 -2.69
N SER A 496 25.22 -36.72 -4.02
CA SER A 496 26.02 -37.67 -4.81
C SER A 496 27.52 -37.36 -4.81
N ALA A 497 27.95 -36.25 -4.19
CA ALA A 497 29.33 -35.79 -4.21
C ALA A 497 30.33 -36.82 -3.66
N LYS A 498 29.91 -37.67 -2.72
CA LYS A 498 30.73 -38.77 -2.18
C LYS A 498 31.16 -39.78 -3.27
N ASP A 499 30.35 -39.92 -4.32
CA ASP A 499 30.56 -40.88 -5.41
C ASP A 499 31.22 -40.20 -6.62
N THR A 500 30.94 -38.91 -6.87
CA THR A 500 31.43 -38.16 -8.04
C THR A 500 32.66 -37.28 -7.75
N GLY A 501 32.97 -37.01 -6.49
CA GLY A 501 33.92 -35.99 -6.05
C GLY A 501 33.26 -34.61 -5.88
N ALA A 502 33.70 -33.86 -4.86
CA ALA A 502 33.13 -32.58 -4.46
C ALA A 502 33.23 -31.52 -5.57
N VAL A 503 34.38 -31.39 -6.21
CA VAL A 503 34.60 -30.38 -7.27
C VAL A 503 33.67 -30.64 -8.47
N ALA A 504 33.54 -31.89 -8.90
CA ALA A 504 32.66 -32.26 -10.01
C ALA A 504 31.18 -32.03 -9.67
N ALA A 505 30.77 -32.33 -8.43
CA ALA A 505 29.41 -32.06 -7.96
C ALA A 505 29.12 -30.55 -7.94
N ILE A 506 30.08 -29.73 -7.52
CA ILE A 506 29.96 -28.26 -7.57
C ILE A 506 29.85 -27.77 -9.02
N ASP A 507 30.72 -28.24 -9.92
CA ASP A 507 30.68 -27.85 -11.34
C ASP A 507 29.32 -28.18 -11.98
N ALA A 508 28.80 -29.38 -11.72
CA ALA A 508 27.48 -29.79 -12.19
C ALA A 508 26.35 -28.95 -11.57
N SER A 509 26.45 -28.62 -10.29
CA SER A 509 25.47 -27.79 -9.58
C SER A 509 25.44 -26.36 -10.12
N MET A 510 26.61 -25.75 -10.35
CA MET A 510 26.73 -24.43 -11.00
C MET A 510 26.07 -24.43 -12.38
N ALA A 511 26.29 -25.48 -13.18
CA ALA A 511 25.64 -25.60 -14.48
C ALA A 511 24.11 -25.72 -14.40
N VAL A 512 23.57 -26.33 -13.33
CA VAL A 512 22.12 -26.38 -13.09
C VAL A 512 21.58 -25.02 -12.66
N LEU A 513 22.27 -24.32 -11.75
CA LEU A 513 21.87 -23.00 -11.26
C LEU A 513 21.87 -21.94 -12.38
N GLU A 514 22.84 -22.01 -13.31
CA GLU A 514 22.94 -21.11 -14.46
C GLU A 514 21.72 -21.17 -15.39
N ARG A 515 20.97 -22.27 -15.36
CA ARG A 515 19.74 -22.42 -16.14
C ARG A 515 18.62 -21.48 -15.69
N ALA A 516 18.67 -20.97 -14.46
CA ALA A 516 17.75 -19.92 -14.01
C ALA A 516 18.00 -18.57 -14.72
N VAL A 517 19.17 -18.36 -15.33
CA VAL A 517 19.46 -17.17 -16.17
C VAL A 517 19.32 -17.50 -17.64
N SER A 518 19.90 -18.63 -18.06
CA SER A 518 20.03 -18.98 -19.48
C SER A 518 18.75 -19.58 -20.10
N GLU A 519 17.84 -20.12 -19.30
CA GLU A 519 16.55 -20.66 -19.75
C GLU A 519 15.39 -19.78 -19.24
N ASN A 520 14.97 -18.80 -20.03
CA ASN A 520 13.74 -18.07 -19.76
C ASN A 520 12.52 -18.96 -20.08
N ILE A 521 11.81 -19.38 -19.03
CA ILE A 521 10.65 -20.28 -19.14
C ILE A 521 9.37 -19.62 -19.63
N ALA A 522 9.32 -18.29 -19.65
CA ALA A 522 8.13 -17.51 -20.03
C ALA A 522 8.53 -16.16 -20.70
N PRO A 523 9.29 -16.19 -21.81
CA PRO A 523 9.87 -14.99 -22.41
C PRO A 523 8.81 -13.98 -22.86
N GLU A 524 7.72 -14.45 -23.45
CA GLU A 524 6.61 -13.58 -23.89
C GLU A 524 5.96 -12.81 -22.71
N MET A 525 5.88 -13.44 -21.52
CA MET A 525 5.34 -12.77 -20.33
C MET A 525 6.32 -11.73 -19.80
N GLN A 526 7.62 -12.07 -19.74
CA GLN A 526 8.65 -11.14 -19.32
C GLN A 526 8.70 -9.90 -20.23
N GLU A 527 8.72 -10.13 -21.55
CA GLU A 527 8.67 -9.06 -22.56
C GLU A 527 7.42 -8.19 -22.41
N ARG A 528 6.25 -8.81 -22.13
CA ARG A 528 5.01 -8.07 -21.91
C ARG A 528 5.06 -7.23 -20.64
N ILE A 529 5.63 -7.71 -19.53
CA ILE A 529 5.83 -6.94 -18.29
C ILE A 529 6.71 -5.73 -18.57
N ILE A 530 7.85 -5.93 -19.23
CA ILE A 530 8.77 -4.85 -19.61
C ILE A 530 8.05 -3.79 -20.46
N ALA A 531 7.30 -4.24 -21.47
CA ALA A 531 6.55 -3.35 -22.36
C ALA A 531 5.44 -2.59 -21.63
N LEU A 532 4.74 -3.21 -20.68
CA LEU A 532 3.70 -2.56 -19.88
C LEU A 532 4.29 -1.51 -18.93
N TYR A 533 5.44 -1.79 -18.30
CA TYR A 533 6.13 -0.79 -17.49
C TYR A 533 6.67 0.39 -18.31
N ASP A 534 7.11 0.14 -19.54
CA ASP A 534 7.48 1.19 -20.50
C ASP A 534 6.28 2.05 -20.88
N ALA A 535 5.14 1.41 -21.19
CA ALA A 535 3.88 2.10 -21.45
C ALA A 535 3.44 2.97 -20.26
N LEU A 536 3.53 2.44 -19.02
CA LEU A 536 3.18 3.17 -17.80
C LEU A 536 4.06 4.40 -17.56
N PHE A 537 5.35 4.32 -17.85
CA PHE A 537 6.23 5.48 -17.81
C PHE A 537 5.76 6.56 -18.81
N HIS A 538 5.36 6.16 -20.01
CA HIS A 538 4.89 7.10 -21.03
C HIS A 538 3.49 7.66 -20.79
N SER A 539 2.57 6.87 -20.21
CA SER A 539 1.17 7.25 -20.03
C SER A 539 0.90 8.00 -18.73
N ILE A 540 1.67 7.74 -17.67
CA ILE A 540 1.45 8.35 -16.34
C ILE A 540 2.75 8.61 -15.56
N GLY A 541 3.92 8.38 -16.17
CA GLY A 541 5.21 8.67 -15.55
C GLY A 541 5.61 7.75 -14.41
N LEU A 542 5.05 6.53 -14.33
CA LEU A 542 5.45 5.56 -13.31
C LEU A 542 6.90 5.09 -13.55
N LYS A 543 7.80 5.40 -12.62
CA LYS A 543 9.23 5.07 -12.68
C LYS A 543 9.50 3.72 -12.03
N SER A 544 9.40 2.65 -12.81
CA SER A 544 9.58 1.27 -12.34
C SER A 544 11.02 0.77 -12.30
N SER A 545 12.00 1.64 -12.58
CA SER A 545 13.42 1.30 -12.59
C SER A 545 14.30 2.51 -12.29
N VAL A 546 15.36 2.31 -11.51
CA VAL A 546 16.36 3.35 -11.23
C VAL A 546 17.14 3.72 -12.50
N ASP A 547 17.76 2.75 -13.15
CA ASP A 547 18.63 3.03 -14.30
C ASP A 547 17.83 3.46 -15.53
N LYS A 548 16.68 2.83 -15.79
CA LYS A 548 15.89 3.09 -17.01
C LYS A 548 15.02 4.34 -16.91
N TYR A 549 14.36 4.55 -15.77
CA TYR A 549 13.37 5.63 -15.59
C TYR A 549 13.77 6.66 -14.53
N GLN A 550 14.99 6.56 -13.99
CA GLN A 550 15.56 7.53 -13.05
C GLN A 550 14.72 7.68 -11.78
N ALA A 551 14.18 6.56 -11.27
CA ALA A 551 13.57 6.53 -9.95
C ALA A 551 14.58 6.96 -8.87
N SER A 552 14.08 7.53 -7.77
CA SER A 552 14.95 8.06 -6.70
C SER A 552 15.63 6.98 -5.84
N GLY A 553 15.24 5.72 -6.00
CA GLY A 553 15.90 4.57 -5.41
C GLY A 553 15.07 3.29 -5.58
N TYR A 554 15.72 2.14 -5.44
CA TYR A 554 15.11 0.83 -5.72
C TYR A 554 13.89 0.47 -4.84
N GLU A 555 13.74 1.06 -3.65
CA GLU A 555 12.51 0.87 -2.84
C GLU A 555 11.29 1.63 -3.39
N ARG A 556 11.48 2.53 -4.37
CA ARG A 556 10.46 3.49 -4.85
C ARG A 556 9.69 2.98 -6.05
N GLY A 557 9.12 1.79 -5.91
CA GLY A 557 8.27 1.14 -6.91
C GLY A 557 9.04 0.53 -8.09
N CYS A 558 10.32 0.23 -7.89
CA CYS A 558 11.21 -0.25 -8.94
C CYS A 558 11.10 -1.76 -9.22
N SER A 559 9.89 -2.30 -9.27
CA SER A 559 9.64 -3.74 -9.43
C SER A 559 10.20 -4.34 -10.73
N LEU A 560 10.52 -3.51 -11.74
CA LEU A 560 11.17 -3.97 -12.98
C LEU A 560 12.63 -4.38 -12.73
N ASP A 561 13.34 -3.71 -11.83
CA ASP A 561 14.74 -4.01 -11.50
C ASP A 561 14.89 -5.37 -10.77
N PHE A 562 13.80 -5.86 -10.19
CA PHE A 562 13.73 -7.11 -9.44
C PHE A 562 13.02 -8.25 -10.18
N LEU A 563 12.62 -8.03 -11.44
CA LEU A 563 11.86 -8.99 -12.23
C LEU A 563 12.54 -10.35 -12.34
N ASP A 564 13.88 -10.37 -12.36
CA ASP A 564 14.72 -11.57 -12.49
C ASP A 564 15.53 -11.88 -11.22
N SER A 565 15.17 -11.30 -10.08
CA SER A 565 15.73 -11.68 -8.77
C SER A 565 15.56 -13.20 -8.56
N PRO A 566 16.59 -13.93 -8.08
CA PRO A 566 16.48 -15.37 -7.85
C PRO A 566 15.37 -15.70 -6.85
N LEU A 567 14.57 -16.71 -7.17
CA LEU A 567 13.50 -17.23 -6.32
C LEU A 567 13.93 -18.51 -5.57
N ASN A 568 15.22 -18.83 -5.64
CA ASN A 568 15.87 -19.92 -4.94
C ASN A 568 17.20 -19.43 -4.34
N ASN A 569 17.93 -20.30 -3.63
CA ASN A 569 19.18 -19.94 -2.96
C ASN A 569 20.40 -19.82 -3.90
N ARG A 570 20.22 -19.58 -5.21
CA ARG A 570 21.33 -19.55 -6.19
C ARG A 570 22.51 -18.70 -5.74
N TRP A 571 22.29 -17.41 -5.46
CA TRP A 571 23.38 -16.50 -5.11
C TRP A 571 24.13 -16.92 -3.86
N PHE A 572 23.41 -17.41 -2.85
CA PHE A 572 24.01 -17.97 -1.64
C PHE A 572 24.83 -19.23 -1.95
N LEU A 573 24.28 -20.17 -2.72
CA LEU A 573 24.94 -21.42 -3.08
C LEU A 573 26.21 -21.18 -3.92
N GLU A 574 26.18 -20.23 -4.85
CA GLU A 574 27.36 -19.82 -5.62
C GLU A 574 28.51 -19.37 -4.72
N ASP A 575 28.21 -18.52 -3.71
CA ASP A 575 29.19 -18.01 -2.77
C ASP A 575 29.74 -19.13 -1.86
N GLU A 576 28.86 -19.99 -1.35
CA GLU A 576 29.23 -21.17 -0.56
C GLU A 576 30.11 -22.14 -1.36
N PHE A 577 29.79 -22.36 -2.64
CA PHE A 577 30.60 -23.22 -3.50
C PHE A 577 32.01 -22.68 -3.71
N GLN A 578 32.20 -21.36 -3.84
CA GLN A 578 33.54 -20.77 -3.90
C GLN A 578 34.31 -20.99 -2.59
N ALA A 579 33.64 -20.80 -1.44
CA ALA A 579 34.25 -21.04 -0.14
C ALA A 579 34.63 -22.53 0.06
N ILE A 580 33.78 -23.46 -0.37
CA ILE A 580 34.01 -24.90 -0.24
C ILE A 580 35.19 -25.35 -1.12
N ARG A 581 35.34 -24.82 -2.35
CA ARG A 581 36.44 -25.21 -3.25
C ARG A 581 37.82 -25.06 -2.62
N VAL A 582 38.02 -24.02 -1.82
CA VAL A 582 39.31 -23.68 -1.21
C VAL A 582 39.58 -24.40 0.12
N LEU A 583 38.65 -25.25 0.58
CA LEU A 583 38.87 -26.10 1.75
C LEU A 583 40.05 -27.07 1.52
N PRO A 584 40.80 -27.41 2.58
CA PRO A 584 42.11 -28.05 2.46
C PRO A 584 42.05 -29.49 1.96
N ASP A 585 40.97 -30.22 2.24
CA ASP A 585 40.84 -31.63 1.90
C ASP A 585 39.43 -32.00 1.44
N GLU A 586 39.34 -33.14 0.75
CA GLU A 586 38.10 -33.64 0.15
C GLU A 586 37.04 -33.97 1.21
N SER A 587 37.43 -34.45 2.38
CA SER A 587 36.49 -34.80 3.45
C SER A 587 35.79 -33.55 3.98
N ALA A 588 36.52 -32.45 4.16
CA ALA A 588 35.95 -31.17 4.56
C ALA A 588 34.97 -30.64 3.52
N ARG A 589 35.30 -30.77 2.22
CA ARG A 589 34.40 -30.37 1.13
C ARG A 589 33.12 -31.20 1.10
N LEU A 590 33.25 -32.52 1.17
CA LEU A 590 32.10 -33.44 1.17
C LEU A 590 31.18 -33.18 2.38
N ALA A 591 31.75 -32.93 3.56
CA ALA A 591 30.97 -32.59 4.75
C ALA A 591 30.20 -31.27 4.59
N ALA A 592 30.84 -30.24 4.01
CA ALA A 592 30.19 -28.96 3.74
C ALA A 592 29.08 -29.08 2.69
N LEU A 593 29.32 -29.81 1.59
CA LEU A 593 28.30 -30.07 0.56
C LEU A 593 27.12 -30.87 1.11
N GLN A 594 27.38 -31.88 1.94
CA GLN A 594 26.34 -32.64 2.63
C GLN A 594 25.47 -31.73 3.50
N LYS A 595 26.09 -30.80 4.26
CA LYS A 595 25.38 -29.82 5.09
C LYS A 595 24.45 -28.94 4.25
N LEU A 596 24.92 -28.43 3.11
CA LEU A 596 24.09 -27.64 2.20
C LEU A 596 22.92 -28.46 1.64
N ALA A 597 23.20 -29.67 1.17
CA ALA A 597 22.22 -30.53 0.53
C ALA A 597 21.08 -30.96 1.46
N THR A 598 21.37 -31.11 2.76
CA THR A 598 20.38 -31.51 3.78
C THR A 598 19.94 -30.34 4.66
N TRP A 599 20.18 -29.10 4.26
CA TRP A 599 19.90 -27.92 5.10
C TRP A 599 18.43 -27.88 5.54
N GLU A 600 17.50 -27.99 4.59
CA GLU A 600 16.05 -28.01 4.84
C GLU A 600 15.52 -29.41 5.17
N ASN A 601 16.39 -30.43 5.17
CA ASN A 601 16.02 -31.84 5.33
C ASN A 601 16.84 -32.51 6.43
N PRO A 602 16.57 -32.22 7.72
CA PRO A 602 17.38 -32.67 8.86
C PRO A 602 17.30 -34.18 9.15
N GLY A 603 16.55 -34.95 8.34
CA GLY A 603 16.45 -36.40 8.42
C GLY A 603 15.19 -36.92 9.12
N PRO A 604 14.96 -38.25 9.11
CA PRO A 604 13.71 -38.84 9.60
C PRO A 604 13.43 -38.54 11.07
N GLY A 605 12.22 -38.07 11.36
CA GLY A 605 11.77 -37.72 12.72
C GLY A 605 12.26 -36.37 13.23
N SER A 606 13.00 -35.62 12.40
CA SER A 606 13.36 -34.22 12.61
C SER A 606 12.46 -33.30 11.77
N PHE A 607 12.41 -32.02 12.12
CA PHE A 607 11.55 -31.01 11.48
C PHE A 607 12.37 -29.77 11.10
N TYR A 608 11.94 -29.05 10.07
CA TYR A 608 12.52 -27.78 9.61
C TYR A 608 11.38 -26.81 9.27
N ASP A 609 11.58 -25.54 9.63
CA ASP A 609 10.70 -24.43 9.29
C ASP A 609 11.55 -23.24 8.85
N ASP A 610 11.21 -22.68 7.68
CA ASP A 610 11.55 -21.30 7.30
C ASP A 610 10.40 -20.43 7.80
N VAL A 611 10.59 -19.76 8.94
CA VAL A 611 9.47 -19.26 9.75
C VAL A 611 8.73 -18.10 9.08
N GLY A 612 9.39 -17.39 8.15
CA GLY A 612 8.79 -16.29 7.40
C GLY A 612 8.12 -16.70 6.08
N ASP A 613 8.23 -17.95 5.66
CA ASP A 613 7.65 -18.46 4.41
C ASP A 613 6.33 -19.20 4.70
N PRO A 614 5.18 -18.75 4.14
CA PRO A 614 3.89 -19.38 4.41
C PRO A 614 3.77 -20.83 3.92
N GLY A 615 4.58 -21.26 2.96
CA GLY A 615 4.64 -22.64 2.43
C GLY A 615 5.66 -23.53 3.15
N LYS A 616 6.59 -22.96 3.90
CA LYS A 616 7.67 -23.69 4.60
C LYS A 616 7.67 -23.54 6.12
N SER A 617 6.60 -23.02 6.71
CA SER A 617 6.42 -22.89 8.17
C SER A 617 5.19 -23.61 8.72
N PRO A 618 5.03 -24.94 8.48
CA PRO A 618 3.84 -25.68 8.91
C PRO A 618 3.64 -25.73 10.42
N HIS A 619 4.69 -25.52 11.22
CA HIS A 619 4.59 -25.58 12.68
C HIS A 619 4.38 -24.22 13.33
N VAL A 620 4.48 -23.10 12.59
CA VAL A 620 4.23 -21.77 13.15
C VAL A 620 2.74 -21.57 13.38
N LYS A 621 2.37 -21.22 14.60
CA LYS A 621 0.98 -20.93 14.96
C LYS A 621 0.59 -19.55 14.42
N ARG A 622 -0.18 -19.53 13.33
CA ARG A 622 -0.67 -18.30 12.70
C ARG A 622 -1.98 -17.84 13.34
N LEU A 623 -2.20 -16.53 13.39
CA LEU A 623 -3.51 -15.96 13.66
C LEU A 623 -4.31 -16.00 12.35
N GLU A 624 -5.23 -16.95 12.23
CA GLU A 624 -5.88 -17.26 10.94
C GLU A 624 -6.97 -16.28 10.50
N ASN A 625 -7.34 -15.28 11.30
CA ASN A 625 -8.53 -14.46 11.05
C ASN A 625 -8.22 -12.98 10.85
N LEU A 626 -8.45 -12.50 9.62
CA LEU A 626 -8.59 -11.07 9.28
C LEU A 626 -9.75 -10.38 10.04
N ASN A 627 -10.63 -11.15 10.70
CA ASN A 627 -11.70 -10.63 11.56
C ASN A 627 -11.21 -10.17 12.96
N LEU A 628 -9.91 -10.28 13.25
CA LEU A 628 -9.28 -9.71 14.45
C LEU A 628 -8.82 -8.28 14.15
N GLU A 629 -8.56 -7.50 15.20
CA GLU A 629 -8.03 -6.14 15.10
C GLU A 629 -6.87 -6.10 14.08
N PRO A 630 -6.90 -5.23 13.05
CA PRO A 630 -5.90 -5.24 11.97
C PRO A 630 -4.46 -5.22 12.50
N ILE A 631 -4.20 -4.44 13.55
CA ILE A 631 -2.88 -4.37 14.21
C ILE A 631 -2.44 -5.73 14.78
N ASN A 632 -3.31 -6.45 15.48
CA ASN A 632 -2.96 -7.73 16.10
C ASN A 632 -2.69 -8.84 15.06
N VAL A 633 -3.29 -8.75 13.87
CA VAL A 633 -3.00 -9.66 12.74
C VAL A 633 -1.63 -9.34 12.14
N LEU A 634 -1.24 -8.07 12.12
CA LEU A 634 -0.03 -7.58 11.46
C LEU A 634 1.23 -7.69 12.32
N ASP A 635 1.12 -7.62 13.64
CA ASP A 635 2.25 -7.74 14.57
C ASP A 635 2.99 -9.09 14.49
N ASN A 636 2.33 -10.13 13.95
CA ASN A 636 2.91 -11.46 13.74
C ASN A 636 3.18 -11.79 12.25
N CYS A 637 3.27 -10.79 11.38
CA CYS A 637 3.61 -11.00 9.97
C CYS A 637 5.14 -11.01 9.75
N PRO A 638 5.64 -11.82 8.78
CA PRO A 638 7.05 -11.81 8.42
C PRO A 638 7.54 -10.41 8.00
N GLY A 639 8.66 -10.00 8.57
CA GLY A 639 9.40 -8.80 8.19
C GLY A 639 10.40 -9.11 7.08
N PHE A 640 10.36 -8.32 6.00
CA PHE A 640 11.27 -8.46 4.87
C PHE A 640 12.40 -7.43 4.96
N SER A 641 13.62 -7.92 5.04
CA SER A 641 14.82 -7.10 5.16
C SER A 641 15.17 -6.42 3.85
N TRP A 642 15.83 -5.26 3.94
CA TRP A 642 16.31 -4.50 2.79
C TRP A 642 17.81 -4.30 2.91
N TRP A 643 18.56 -5.21 2.31
CA TRP A 643 20.02 -5.20 2.30
C TRP A 643 20.54 -5.08 0.89
N ASP A 644 21.72 -4.49 0.74
CA ASP A 644 22.40 -4.37 -0.55
C ASP A 644 21.50 -3.80 -1.64
N THR A 645 20.66 -2.81 -1.28
CA THR A 645 19.66 -2.18 -2.17
C THR A 645 18.64 -3.14 -2.80
N GLY A 646 18.36 -4.26 -2.14
CA GLY A 646 17.46 -5.32 -2.61
C GLY A 646 18.16 -6.49 -3.31
N PHE A 647 19.49 -6.44 -3.46
CA PHE A 647 20.29 -7.43 -4.18
C PHE A 647 21.16 -8.29 -3.24
N SER A 648 20.66 -8.61 -2.04
CA SER A 648 21.45 -9.36 -1.09
C SER A 648 21.64 -10.82 -1.52
N ARG A 649 22.89 -11.29 -1.43
CA ARG A 649 23.28 -12.68 -1.74
C ARG A 649 23.13 -13.63 -0.56
N LYS A 650 22.63 -13.13 0.58
CA LYS A 650 22.32 -13.96 1.75
C LYS A 650 21.24 -14.99 1.40
N ARG A 651 21.21 -16.10 2.14
CA ARG A 651 20.17 -17.13 2.02
C ARG A 651 18.80 -16.48 2.10
N LEU A 652 17.85 -16.91 1.26
CA LEU A 652 16.53 -16.27 1.19
C LEU A 652 15.82 -16.26 2.55
N SER A 653 15.82 -17.39 3.27
CA SER A 653 15.22 -17.54 4.59
C SER A 653 15.75 -16.56 5.66
N TRP A 654 16.94 -15.99 5.47
CA TRP A 654 17.49 -14.98 6.38
C TRP A 654 16.97 -13.58 6.09
N GLN A 655 16.35 -13.35 4.93
CA GLN A 655 15.84 -12.06 4.50
C GLN A 655 14.38 -11.84 4.89
N HIS A 656 13.65 -12.88 5.31
CA HIS A 656 12.27 -12.80 5.80
C HIS A 656 12.16 -13.44 7.18
N THR A 657 12.03 -12.62 8.23
CA THR A 657 12.12 -13.08 9.62
C THR A 657 10.87 -12.73 10.42
N LEU A 658 10.57 -13.51 11.46
CA LEU A 658 9.51 -13.19 12.42
C LEU A 658 10.09 -12.51 13.65
N ASN A 659 9.37 -11.49 14.14
CA ASN A 659 9.62 -10.87 15.44
C ASN A 659 9.05 -11.74 16.57
N PHE A 660 9.46 -11.44 17.80
CA PHE A 660 8.85 -11.99 19.00
C PHE A 660 7.69 -11.12 19.50
N PRO A 661 6.63 -11.71 20.09
CA PRO A 661 6.47 -13.12 20.44
C PRO A 661 6.07 -14.01 19.25
N MET A 662 6.45 -15.29 19.29
CA MET A 662 5.87 -16.29 18.39
C MET A 662 5.75 -17.66 19.04
N THR A 663 4.89 -18.52 18.47
CA THR A 663 4.63 -19.88 18.95
C THR A 663 4.76 -20.87 17.81
N MET A 664 5.41 -22.00 18.07
CA MET A 664 5.45 -23.16 17.18
C MET A 664 4.90 -24.40 17.89
N VAL A 665 4.20 -25.26 17.14
CA VAL A 665 3.58 -26.49 17.64
C VAL A 665 4.05 -27.66 16.80
N TYR A 666 4.73 -28.62 17.44
CA TYR A 666 5.18 -29.86 16.84
C TYR A 666 4.30 -31.02 17.33
N THR A 667 3.99 -31.96 16.44
CA THR A 667 3.22 -33.17 16.77
C THR A 667 3.84 -34.40 16.11
N GLY A 668 3.56 -35.58 16.64
CA GLY A 668 4.11 -36.84 16.13
C GLY A 668 5.58 -37.06 16.52
N LEU A 669 6.01 -36.52 17.66
CA LEU A 669 7.37 -36.72 18.18
C LEU A 669 7.56 -38.16 18.68
N ASP A 670 8.77 -38.70 18.53
CA ASP A 670 9.15 -39.99 19.10
C ASP A 670 9.38 -39.83 20.62
N PRO A 671 8.55 -40.44 21.49
CA PRO A 671 8.64 -40.23 22.92
C PRO A 671 9.93 -40.83 23.52
N GLU A 672 10.60 -41.72 22.79
CA GLU A 672 11.85 -42.33 23.25
C GLU A 672 13.11 -41.58 22.82
N ALA A 673 12.98 -40.64 21.89
CA ALA A 673 14.11 -39.91 21.34
C ALA A 673 14.48 -38.67 22.17
N GLU A 674 15.71 -38.21 21.98
CA GLU A 674 16.14 -36.90 22.45
C GLU A 674 16.02 -35.88 21.31
N TYR A 675 15.66 -34.65 21.65
CA TYR A 675 15.48 -33.58 20.68
C TYR A 675 16.36 -32.37 21.03
N VAL A 676 16.86 -31.70 20.00
CA VAL A 676 17.53 -30.40 20.10
C VAL A 676 16.80 -29.41 19.21
N LEU A 677 16.32 -28.32 19.79
CA LEU A 677 15.84 -27.17 19.04
C LEU A 677 17.04 -26.37 18.56
N ARG A 678 17.13 -26.15 17.26
CA ARG A 678 18.15 -25.35 16.59
C ARG A 678 17.50 -24.19 15.88
N MET A 679 18.13 -23.03 15.81
CA MET A 679 17.59 -21.88 15.07
C MET A 679 18.67 -20.91 14.58
N THR A 680 18.29 -20.08 13.59
CA THR A 680 18.99 -18.86 13.15
C THR A 680 18.11 -17.64 13.41
N GLY A 681 18.71 -16.46 13.61
CA GLY A 681 17.97 -15.26 13.99
C GLY A 681 18.79 -14.24 14.75
N THR A 682 18.34 -12.99 14.81
CA THR A 682 19.07 -11.89 15.48
C THR A 682 18.67 -11.79 16.96
N GLY A 683 19.62 -11.48 17.84
CA GLY A 683 19.36 -11.18 19.26
C GLY A 683 19.00 -12.41 20.11
N PHE A 684 18.27 -12.22 21.21
CA PHE A 684 17.89 -13.29 22.14
C PHE A 684 16.39 -13.28 22.43
N ALA A 685 15.87 -14.44 22.83
CA ALA A 685 14.53 -14.61 23.38
C ALA A 685 14.58 -15.57 24.57
N ASN A 686 13.63 -15.39 25.49
CA ASN A 686 13.34 -16.40 26.49
C ASN A 686 12.49 -17.50 25.83
N ILE A 687 13.14 -18.57 25.40
CA ILE A 687 12.50 -19.69 24.73
C ILE A 687 11.96 -20.68 25.77
N GLN A 688 10.68 -21.01 25.66
CA GLN A 688 9.99 -21.94 26.56
C GLN A 688 9.38 -23.10 25.78
N ALA A 689 9.65 -24.33 26.21
CA ALA A 689 9.01 -25.55 25.71
C ALA A 689 7.96 -26.04 26.73
N ASP A 690 6.68 -26.04 26.37
CA ASP A 690 5.55 -26.36 27.26
C ASP A 690 5.61 -25.64 28.62
N GLY A 691 6.03 -24.37 28.58
CA GLY A 691 6.21 -23.51 29.76
C GLY A 691 7.52 -23.72 30.52
N TYR A 692 8.35 -24.70 30.12
CA TYR A 692 9.69 -24.90 30.67
C TYR A 692 10.72 -24.02 29.93
N ALA A 693 11.37 -23.11 30.65
CA ALA A 693 12.41 -22.25 30.08
C ALA A 693 13.65 -23.05 29.68
N LEU A 694 14.07 -22.93 28.42
CA LEU A 694 15.22 -23.62 27.87
C LEU A 694 16.51 -22.84 28.11
N THR A 695 17.61 -23.56 28.32
CA THR A 695 18.96 -22.97 28.38
C THR A 695 19.70 -23.31 27.09
N PRO A 696 20.28 -22.32 26.39
CA PRO A 696 21.03 -22.60 25.17
C PRO A 696 22.32 -23.38 25.48
N SER A 697 22.59 -24.42 24.69
CA SER A 697 23.91 -25.06 24.62
C SER A 697 24.86 -24.31 23.69
N ILE A 698 24.33 -23.55 22.72
CA ILE A 698 25.06 -22.61 21.87
C ILE A 698 24.27 -21.30 21.83
N ALA A 699 24.90 -20.21 22.22
CA ALA A 699 24.30 -18.87 22.26
C ALA A 699 25.09 -17.89 21.40
N THR A 700 24.39 -17.20 20.52
CA THR A 700 24.91 -16.17 19.61
C THR A 700 23.82 -15.15 19.32
N GLU A 701 24.23 -13.93 18.99
CA GLU A 701 23.33 -12.82 18.63
C GLU A 701 23.23 -12.62 17.12
N ASN A 702 24.12 -13.25 16.34
CA ASN A 702 24.25 -13.03 14.91
C ASN A 702 23.24 -13.87 14.13
N LEU A 703 22.60 -13.24 13.14
CA LEU A 703 21.57 -13.85 12.29
C LEU A 703 21.96 -15.21 11.71
N GLU A 704 23.16 -15.32 11.16
CA GLU A 704 23.64 -16.48 10.38
C GLU A 704 24.18 -17.61 11.27
N GLU A 705 24.41 -17.32 12.55
CA GLU A 705 25.02 -18.27 13.47
C GLU A 705 23.95 -19.14 14.15
N ILE A 706 24.30 -20.40 14.37
CA ILE A 706 23.40 -21.40 14.92
C ILE A 706 23.27 -21.24 16.44
N LYS A 707 22.02 -21.22 16.93
CA LYS A 707 21.67 -21.39 18.34
C LYS A 707 21.12 -22.78 18.57
N GLU A 708 21.44 -23.41 19.70
CA GLU A 708 20.95 -24.74 20.05
C GLU A 708 20.43 -24.77 21.49
N TYR A 709 19.31 -25.45 21.69
CA TYR A 709 18.61 -25.61 22.96
C TYR A 709 18.21 -27.09 23.11
N PRO A 710 18.84 -27.84 24.02
CA PRO A 710 18.43 -29.21 24.30
C PRO A 710 17.00 -29.26 24.87
N ILE A 711 16.17 -30.16 24.37
CA ILE A 711 14.80 -30.36 24.86
C ILE A 711 14.81 -31.48 25.91
N PRO A 712 14.39 -31.22 27.16
CA PRO A 712 14.23 -32.27 28.15
C PRO A 712 13.27 -33.36 27.66
N LYS A 713 13.70 -34.63 27.70
CA LYS A 713 12.94 -35.78 27.18
C LYS A 713 11.51 -35.89 27.74
N LEU A 714 11.26 -35.45 28.98
CA LEU A 714 9.92 -35.46 29.56
C LEU A 714 8.93 -34.57 28.81
N LEU A 715 9.39 -33.51 28.12
CA LEU A 715 8.52 -32.57 27.41
C LEU A 715 8.00 -33.13 26.09
N THR A 716 8.58 -34.20 25.55
CA THR A 716 8.15 -34.81 24.29
C THR A 716 7.43 -36.15 24.49
N ALA A 717 7.15 -36.53 25.74
CA ALA A 717 6.62 -37.84 26.10
C ALA A 717 5.18 -38.09 25.62
N ASP A 718 4.40 -37.02 25.44
CA ASP A 718 3.04 -37.07 24.90
C ASP A 718 2.99 -36.93 23.37
N GLN A 719 4.16 -36.93 22.72
CA GLN A 719 4.35 -36.81 21.26
C GLN A 719 4.00 -35.42 20.69
N ALA A 720 3.86 -34.41 21.55
CA ALA A 720 3.67 -33.03 21.16
C ALA A 720 4.72 -32.12 21.82
N LEU A 721 4.91 -30.92 21.29
CA LEU A 721 5.76 -29.90 21.90
C LEU A 721 5.29 -28.52 21.44
N THR A 722 4.98 -27.63 22.39
CA THR A 722 4.72 -26.22 22.12
C THR A 722 5.94 -25.39 22.50
N VAL A 723 6.53 -24.69 21.53
CA VAL A 723 7.66 -23.81 21.76
C VAL A 723 7.20 -22.35 21.64
N ASN A 724 7.48 -21.55 22.66
CA ASN A 724 7.15 -20.13 22.71
C ASN A 724 8.43 -19.31 22.79
N TRP A 725 8.55 -18.30 21.95
CA TRP A 725 9.58 -17.29 22.04
C TRP A 725 8.98 -16.07 22.73
N VAL A 726 9.41 -15.82 23.96
CA VAL A 726 8.96 -14.67 24.74
C VAL A 726 9.97 -13.54 24.55
N PRO A 727 9.53 -12.34 24.08
CA PRO A 727 10.42 -11.21 23.90
C PRO A 727 11.00 -10.76 25.24
N GLU A 728 12.26 -10.36 25.24
CA GLU A 728 12.79 -9.48 26.28
C GLU A 728 12.27 -8.05 26.07
N GLU A 729 12.34 -7.18 27.08
CA GLU A 729 11.91 -5.79 26.96
C GLU A 729 12.75 -5.05 25.90
N GLN A 730 12.13 -4.64 24.80
CA GLN A 730 12.79 -4.05 23.62
C GLN A 730 12.16 -2.74 23.16
N SER A 731 11.29 -2.12 23.98
CA SER A 731 10.59 -0.87 23.65
C SER A 731 11.53 0.32 23.38
N GLU A 732 12.73 0.32 23.95
CA GLU A 732 13.77 1.33 23.74
C GLU A 732 14.53 1.15 22.41
N LEU A 733 14.36 0.02 21.72
CA LEU A 733 15.05 -0.28 20.46
C LEU A 733 14.19 0.12 19.27
N ASN A 734 14.84 0.61 18.21
CA ASN A 734 14.21 0.71 16.90
C ASN A 734 13.75 -0.68 16.45
N TRP A 735 12.55 -0.79 15.89
CA TRP A 735 11.96 -2.08 15.46
C TRP A 735 12.87 -2.92 14.55
N ARG A 736 13.73 -2.27 13.72
CA ARG A 736 14.71 -2.96 12.87
C ARG A 736 15.82 -3.69 13.64
N LYS A 737 15.95 -3.41 14.94
CA LYS A 737 16.90 -4.02 15.87
C LYS A 737 16.23 -4.97 16.84
N HIS A 738 14.92 -5.19 16.71
CA HIS A 738 14.22 -6.19 17.51
C HIS A 738 14.77 -7.58 17.20
N SER A 739 14.69 -8.46 18.19
CA SER A 739 15.15 -9.84 18.01
C SER A 739 14.20 -10.61 17.10
N THR A 740 14.77 -11.45 16.24
CA THR A 740 14.03 -12.12 15.17
C THR A 740 14.47 -13.57 14.98
N VAL A 741 13.66 -14.34 14.27
CA VAL A 741 13.96 -15.71 13.85
C VAL A 741 13.77 -15.86 12.36
N ALA A 742 14.71 -16.57 11.74
CA ALA A 742 14.72 -16.88 10.32
C ALA A 742 14.36 -18.35 10.07
N GLU A 743 15.09 -19.26 10.71
CA GLU A 743 14.89 -20.71 10.52
C GLU A 743 14.88 -21.43 11.87
N VAL A 744 14.12 -22.51 11.94
CA VAL A 744 14.06 -23.40 13.10
C VAL A 744 14.16 -24.85 12.65
N TRP A 745 14.91 -25.66 13.40
CA TRP A 745 14.92 -27.11 13.27
C TRP A 745 14.62 -27.73 14.62
N LEU A 746 13.78 -28.76 14.64
CA LEU A 746 13.67 -29.66 15.78
C LEU A 746 14.35 -30.98 15.39
N ILE A 747 15.57 -31.18 15.88
CA ILE A 747 16.47 -32.26 15.44
C ILE A 747 16.37 -33.43 16.41
N LYS A 748 15.98 -34.59 15.89
CA LYS A 748 16.05 -35.87 16.59
C LYS A 748 17.51 -36.31 16.73
N ARG A 749 17.94 -36.69 17.93
CA ARG A 749 19.30 -37.14 18.26
C ARG A 749 19.39 -38.64 18.45
#